data_AF-A0A9D1DM00-F1
#
_entry.id   AF-A0A9D1DM00-F1
#
_cell.length_a   1.000
_cell.length_b   1.000
_cell.length_c   1.000
_cell.angle_alpha   90.00
_cell.angle_beta   90.00
_cell.angle_gamma   90.00
#
_symmetry.space_group_name_H-M   'P 1'
#
loop_
_entity.id
_entity.type
_entity.pdbx_description
1 polymer ?
#
loop_
_entity_poly.entity_id
_entity_poly.type
_entity_poly.pdbx_seq_one_letter_code
_entity_poly.pdbx_strand_id
1 'polypeptide(L)'
;MGKTVRIFALCLALLLLLAGCGAQPPSVSGLPGPGTETVSASAAPEARYVYEEVELPEDVFISTAAELADGSLRFISAVSRFLEGEDGGSAFVSESSLWALSSSGEAEKLAVLSDAASEERLSGFMLAPDGSFFCTAYERDTAAELLLRFGPDGSEAGRWRMSELIPEGEYRGLMAVDSAGRLCVSTNVPEADCRLHVFDFSGAEPEEVCDMPLPGLPAYGVSLVPLTDSLVLFWYDEQGGVYFARADTETGALGEAVGITADCSYGLLPGPEGRLFACGVFSLRELDPDTGAGKKLVDYLDYGGSDPPELALSDGRFLVSDGGKGCALAEKVESSEPLTVLTLALTGQGEDMGAFYLYSLAAKFNRENPDVRVELLDYSVYNTAEDSLAGTVRLAADMLSGKCPDILMLEGINSDSWARRGLLLELNAFIDGEDGVDRALLFDNWLRASELDGGLYSIPMSWKVWAAAAAAAYASGREGMSYADVDAILAANPQIEYAVGLNTSRQAYLETALGFNAAYLIDREAGKCDFTSGLFEDILAQAAKQPAEAVTGEGTPYGYEWDYNEQAMLASGRQLLYTGVVNLYVLRTFTDALGEDFVFCGFPGGGRGVAAEPILPLGISAATEHPDECWSFLKAVLTKESKTLDNYSALRSCASAEIEQYLENLAGWRENGYDLTADMEAVTARGLALFDEADTLYGLDAEALAIIEDAAAPFFAGEKSAADAAAEVQSRVSTYLAEQG
;
A
#
# COMPACT_ATOMS: atom_id res chain seq x y z
N MET A 1 -32.25 16.71 26.28
CA MET A 1 -31.00 16.95 27.05
C MET A 1 -30.25 18.14 26.43
N GLY A 2 -30.67 19.38 26.70
CA GLY A 2 -30.31 20.55 25.89
C GLY A 2 -29.47 21.64 26.58
N LYS A 3 -28.45 21.30 27.38
CA LYS A 3 -27.56 22.31 28.00
C LYS A 3 -26.07 21.97 28.04
N THR A 4 -25.62 20.89 27.41
CA THR A 4 -24.23 20.42 27.52
C THR A 4 -23.30 20.98 26.43
N VAL A 5 -23.83 21.48 25.30
CA VAL A 5 -23.04 21.87 24.12
C VAL A 5 -22.29 23.21 24.29
N ARG A 6 -22.74 24.12 25.17
CA ARG A 6 -22.09 25.44 25.35
C ARG A 6 -20.95 25.48 26.38
N ILE A 7 -20.62 24.37 27.02
CA ILE A 7 -19.49 24.28 27.97
C ILE A 7 -18.25 23.66 27.30
N PHE A 8 -18.40 22.90 26.21
CA PHE A 8 -17.27 22.27 25.51
C PHE A 8 -16.36 23.28 24.79
N ALA A 9 -16.93 24.29 24.11
CA ALA A 9 -16.15 25.29 23.38
C ALA A 9 -15.33 26.24 24.28
N LEU A 10 -15.71 26.44 25.55
CA LEU A 10 -14.97 27.31 26.48
C LEU A 10 -14.05 26.55 27.44
N CYS A 11 -14.30 25.25 27.68
CA CYS A 11 -13.40 24.41 28.45
C CYS A 11 -12.21 23.89 27.63
N LEU A 12 -12.32 23.79 26.31
CA LEU A 12 -11.19 23.42 25.44
C LEU A 12 -10.09 24.51 25.43
N ALA A 13 -10.48 25.79 25.42
CA ALA A 13 -9.54 26.91 25.48
C ALA A 13 -8.81 27.06 26.85
N LEU A 14 -9.33 26.46 27.93
CA LEU A 14 -8.75 26.54 29.28
C LEU A 14 -7.96 25.27 29.67
N LEU A 15 -8.15 24.14 28.99
CA LEU A 15 -7.33 22.93 29.13
C LEU A 15 -6.06 22.96 28.26
N LEU A 16 -6.01 23.81 27.22
CA LEU A 16 -4.85 24.01 26.35
C LEU A 16 -3.69 24.81 26.99
N LEU A 17 -3.79 25.19 28.27
CA LEU A 17 -2.70 25.83 29.03
C LEU A 17 -2.02 24.89 30.06
N LEU A 18 -2.36 23.61 30.08
CA LEU A 18 -1.77 22.63 31.01
C LEU A 18 -1.15 21.38 30.35
N ALA A 19 -1.01 21.34 29.02
CA ALA A 19 -0.19 20.33 28.34
C ALA A 19 1.31 20.73 28.40
N GLY A 20 1.82 20.90 29.62
CA GLY A 20 3.25 20.95 29.88
C GLY A 20 3.77 19.54 30.13
N CYS A 21 4.68 19.08 29.26
CA CYS A 21 5.60 17.95 29.49
C CYS A 21 4.95 16.64 29.98
N GLY A 22 4.13 16.00 29.14
CA GLY A 22 3.88 14.56 29.22
C GLY A 22 4.71 13.86 28.13
N ALA A 23 5.41 12.78 28.46
CA ALA A 23 6.14 11.98 27.48
C ALA A 23 5.16 11.46 26.41
N GLN A 24 5.49 11.63 25.13
CA GLN A 24 4.70 11.09 24.02
C GLN A 24 4.67 9.56 24.10
N PRO A 25 3.52 8.91 23.83
CA PRO A 25 3.53 7.48 23.54
C PRO A 25 4.42 7.21 22.32
N PRO A 26 5.12 6.05 22.26
CA PRO A 26 5.90 5.69 21.09
C PRO A 26 5.00 5.69 19.85
N SER A 27 5.47 6.33 18.77
CA SER A 27 4.77 6.33 17.48
C SER A 27 4.56 4.89 17.02
N VAL A 28 3.31 4.49 16.78
CA VAL A 28 2.97 3.16 16.24
C VAL A 28 3.52 2.99 14.82
N SER A 29 3.73 4.09 14.09
CA SER A 29 4.29 4.12 12.73
C SER A 29 5.82 4.05 12.69
N GLY A 30 6.53 4.43 13.74
CA GLY A 30 8.00 4.59 13.69
C GLY A 30 8.51 5.87 13.01
N LEU A 31 7.62 6.70 12.42
CA LEU A 31 7.96 8.03 11.88
C LEU A 31 8.01 9.10 12.98
N PRO A 32 8.88 10.11 12.86
CA PRO A 32 8.89 11.23 13.78
C PRO A 32 7.59 12.06 13.68
N GLY A 33 6.95 12.26 14.82
CA GLY A 33 5.86 13.23 14.94
C GLY A 33 6.36 14.68 14.93
N PRO A 34 5.50 15.66 14.65
CA PRO A 34 5.84 17.08 14.74
C PRO A 34 6.47 17.45 16.08
N GLY A 35 7.70 17.96 16.05
CA GLY A 35 8.45 18.38 17.24
C GLY A 35 9.23 17.28 17.97
N THR A 36 9.37 16.09 17.39
CA THR A 36 10.39 15.09 17.80
C THR A 36 11.77 15.44 17.20
N GLU A 37 12.86 14.83 17.69
CA GLU A 37 14.24 15.22 17.38
C GLU A 37 14.48 15.43 15.87
N THR A 38 14.72 16.71 15.53
CA THR A 38 15.24 17.29 14.27
C THR A 38 14.45 17.02 13.00
N VAL A 39 13.41 17.83 12.74
CA VAL A 39 13.32 18.49 11.42
C VAL A 39 14.52 19.44 11.38
N SER A 40 15.49 19.18 10.51
CA SER A 40 16.76 19.89 10.47
C SER A 40 16.52 21.38 10.23
N ALA A 41 16.62 22.17 11.30
CA ALA A 41 16.67 23.61 11.23
C ALA A 41 18.08 24.09 11.62
N SER A 42 19.15 23.59 10.99
CA SER A 42 20.45 24.26 11.14
C SER A 42 21.50 23.91 10.08
N ALA A 43 22.26 24.93 9.70
CA ALA A 43 23.43 24.97 8.83
C ALA A 43 24.67 24.19 9.34
N ALA A 44 24.51 22.92 9.71
CA ALA A 44 25.61 21.96 9.78
C ALA A 44 25.82 21.33 8.39
N PRO A 45 27.00 20.80 8.05
CA PRO A 45 27.10 19.89 6.92
C PRO A 45 26.07 18.77 7.13
N GLU A 46 25.11 18.66 6.22
CA GLU A 46 24.14 17.59 6.25
C GLU A 46 24.80 16.39 5.60
N ALA A 47 24.88 15.29 6.33
CA ALA A 47 25.32 14.04 5.76
C ALA A 47 24.31 13.62 4.69
N ARG A 48 24.76 13.53 3.44
CA ARG A 48 23.96 13.08 2.29
C ARG A 48 24.32 11.64 1.98
N TYR A 49 23.38 10.91 1.40
CA TYR A 49 23.71 9.65 0.75
C TYR A 49 24.00 9.89 -0.73
N VAL A 50 25.14 9.40 -1.20
CA VAL A 50 25.48 9.33 -2.62
C VAL A 50 25.19 7.90 -3.08
N TYR A 51 24.66 7.82 -4.29
CA TYR A 51 24.19 6.58 -4.90
C TYR A 51 25.12 6.23 -6.04
N GLU A 52 25.69 5.04 -5.97
CA GLU A 52 26.30 4.41 -7.12
C GLU A 52 25.31 3.37 -7.65
N GLU A 53 24.70 3.68 -8.79
CA GLU A 53 23.73 2.80 -9.43
C GLU A 53 24.42 1.49 -9.86
N VAL A 54 23.77 0.38 -9.53
CA VAL A 54 24.19 -0.95 -9.96
C VAL A 54 23.40 -1.29 -11.21
N GLU A 55 24.07 -1.28 -12.36
CA GLU A 55 23.45 -1.68 -13.62
C GLU A 55 23.23 -3.19 -13.65
N LEU A 56 21.98 -3.60 -13.42
CA LEU A 56 21.53 -4.98 -13.59
C LEU A 56 20.85 -5.14 -14.96
N PRO A 57 21.02 -6.29 -15.65
CA PRO A 57 20.23 -6.57 -16.84
C PRO A 57 18.73 -6.61 -16.55
N GLU A 58 17.93 -6.38 -17.58
CA GLU A 58 16.47 -6.50 -17.51
C GLU A 58 16.07 -7.88 -16.94
N ASP A 59 15.07 -7.91 -16.05
CA ASP A 59 14.60 -9.08 -15.31
C ASP A 59 15.57 -9.73 -14.30
N VAL A 60 16.65 -9.04 -13.90
CA VAL A 60 17.56 -9.51 -12.85
C VAL A 60 17.27 -8.79 -11.53
N PHE A 61 17.05 -9.57 -10.48
CA PHE A 61 16.65 -9.08 -9.16
C PHE A 61 17.54 -9.71 -8.09
N ILE A 62 17.86 -8.98 -7.01
CA ILE A 62 18.61 -9.55 -5.88
C ILE A 62 17.61 -10.33 -5.00
N SER A 63 17.79 -11.64 -4.90
CA SER A 63 17.02 -12.49 -3.95
C SER A 63 17.76 -12.67 -2.63
N THR A 64 19.08 -12.77 -2.68
CA THR A 64 19.96 -12.81 -1.52
C THR A 64 21.34 -12.33 -1.97
N ALA A 65 22.07 -11.68 -1.06
CA ALA A 65 23.42 -11.20 -1.30
C ALA A 65 24.31 -11.48 -0.08
N ALA A 66 25.62 -11.54 -0.30
CA ALA A 66 26.63 -11.58 0.74
C ALA A 66 27.87 -10.77 0.34
N GLU A 67 28.50 -10.16 1.33
CA GLU A 67 29.84 -9.59 1.20
C GLU A 67 30.89 -10.67 1.48
N LEU A 68 31.83 -10.84 0.55
CA LEU A 68 32.94 -11.77 0.71
C LEU A 68 34.05 -11.14 1.54
N ALA A 69 34.96 -11.97 2.07
CA ALA A 69 36.09 -11.51 2.88
C ALA A 69 37.05 -10.52 2.17
N ASP A 70 37.01 -10.45 0.84
CA ASP A 70 37.80 -9.48 0.05
C ASP A 70 37.06 -8.16 -0.24
N GLY A 71 35.82 -8.00 0.27
CA GLY A 71 34.95 -6.85 0.07
C GLY A 71 34.18 -6.88 -1.26
N SER A 72 34.34 -7.93 -2.09
CA SER A 72 33.49 -8.12 -3.26
C SER A 72 32.12 -8.67 -2.87
N LEU A 73 31.10 -8.39 -3.68
CA LEU A 73 29.74 -8.83 -3.42
C LEU A 73 29.40 -10.05 -4.29
N ARG A 74 28.60 -10.95 -3.71
CA ARG A 74 27.92 -12.02 -4.45
C ARG A 74 26.44 -11.88 -4.22
N PHE A 75 25.66 -12.14 -5.26
CA PHE A 75 24.22 -12.22 -5.14
C PHE A 75 23.64 -13.31 -6.03
N ILE A 76 22.47 -13.80 -5.64
CA ILE A 76 21.68 -14.75 -6.40
C ILE A 76 20.44 -14.02 -6.88
N SER A 77 20.18 -14.13 -8.19
CA SER A 77 18.91 -13.74 -8.80
C SER A 77 18.08 -14.99 -8.98
N ALA A 78 16.87 -14.99 -8.43
CA ALA A 78 15.91 -16.08 -8.56
C ALA A 78 14.55 -15.50 -8.95
N VAL A 79 14.07 -15.84 -10.14
CA VAL A 79 12.83 -15.30 -10.71
C VAL A 79 11.94 -16.47 -11.09
N SER A 80 10.68 -16.41 -10.66
CA SER A 80 9.67 -17.37 -11.07
C SER A 80 8.59 -16.68 -11.89
N ARG A 81 8.31 -17.22 -13.08
CA ARG A 81 7.32 -16.69 -14.02
C ARG A 81 6.54 -17.81 -14.69
N PHE A 82 5.35 -17.50 -15.16
CA PHE A 82 4.62 -18.40 -16.06
C PHE A 82 5.07 -18.11 -17.50
N LEU A 83 5.59 -19.12 -18.19
CA LEU A 83 5.88 -19.07 -19.62
C LEU A 83 4.83 -19.87 -20.38
N GLU A 84 4.38 -19.35 -21.50
CA GLU A 84 3.49 -20.06 -22.41
C GLU A 84 4.28 -20.68 -23.56
N GLY A 85 4.03 -21.96 -23.82
CA GLY A 85 4.54 -22.65 -25.01
C GLY A 85 3.70 -22.31 -26.24
N GLU A 86 4.30 -22.42 -27.43
CA GLU A 86 3.61 -22.20 -28.73
C GLU A 86 2.40 -23.14 -28.96
N ASP A 87 2.20 -24.15 -28.11
CA ASP A 87 1.10 -25.11 -28.12
C ASP A 87 -0.05 -24.77 -27.15
N GLY A 88 0.00 -23.62 -26.47
CA GLY A 88 -1.01 -23.17 -25.50
C GLY A 88 -0.85 -23.79 -24.10
N GLY A 89 0.28 -24.44 -23.81
CA GLY A 89 0.59 -24.92 -22.47
C GLY A 89 1.32 -23.88 -21.63
N SER A 90 0.79 -23.50 -20.47
CA SER A 90 1.54 -22.74 -19.46
C SER A 90 2.50 -23.64 -18.67
N ALA A 91 3.77 -23.26 -18.63
CA ALA A 91 4.77 -23.83 -17.74
C ALA A 91 5.19 -22.77 -16.71
N PHE A 92 5.03 -23.07 -15.42
CA PHE A 92 5.66 -22.27 -14.37
C PHE A 92 7.15 -22.58 -14.34
N VAL A 93 7.94 -21.57 -14.67
CA VAL A 93 9.38 -21.61 -14.82
C VAL A 93 10.04 -20.85 -13.68
N SER A 94 11.13 -21.40 -13.15
CA SER A 94 11.99 -20.74 -12.17
C SER A 94 13.42 -20.70 -12.67
N GLU A 95 13.93 -19.49 -12.88
CA GLU A 95 15.29 -19.24 -13.35
C GLU A 95 16.11 -18.68 -12.21
N SER A 96 17.29 -19.24 -12.00
CA SER A 96 18.21 -18.78 -10.97
C SER A 96 19.63 -18.68 -11.50
N SER A 97 20.34 -17.65 -11.06
CA SER A 97 21.70 -17.36 -11.52
C SER A 97 22.53 -16.72 -10.41
N LEU A 98 23.82 -17.05 -10.41
CA LEU A 98 24.83 -16.50 -9.51
C LEU A 98 25.54 -15.33 -10.19
N TRP A 99 25.74 -14.25 -9.44
CA TRP A 99 26.36 -13.03 -9.92
C TRP A 99 27.45 -12.53 -8.97
N ALA A 100 28.47 -11.91 -9.54
CA ALA A 100 29.41 -11.06 -8.83
C ALA A 100 29.04 -9.60 -9.04
N LEU A 101 29.21 -8.78 -8.00
CA LEU A 101 29.07 -7.34 -8.09
C LEU A 101 30.38 -6.70 -7.61
N SER A 102 30.99 -5.92 -8.50
CA SER A 102 32.24 -5.20 -8.21
C SER A 102 32.00 -4.01 -7.30
N SER A 103 33.08 -3.47 -6.72
CA SER A 103 33.01 -2.28 -5.87
C SER A 103 32.59 -1.01 -6.61
N SER A 104 32.61 -1.01 -7.95
CA SER A 104 32.20 0.09 -8.83
C SER A 104 30.83 -0.12 -9.49
N GLY A 105 29.99 -1.02 -8.92
CA GLY A 105 28.62 -1.23 -9.39
C GLY A 105 28.46 -2.13 -10.63
N GLU A 106 29.54 -2.66 -11.23
CA GLU A 106 29.43 -3.56 -12.38
C GLU A 106 29.07 -4.98 -11.94
N ALA A 107 27.97 -5.53 -12.50
CA ALA A 107 27.51 -6.90 -12.25
C ALA A 107 27.95 -7.88 -13.36
N GLU A 108 28.49 -9.04 -12.96
CA GLU A 108 28.91 -10.11 -13.86
C GLU A 108 28.20 -11.43 -13.52
N LYS A 109 27.53 -12.04 -14.50
CA LYS A 109 26.92 -13.37 -14.32
C LYS A 109 28.01 -14.43 -14.28
N LEU A 110 28.12 -15.13 -13.15
CA LEU A 110 29.10 -16.20 -12.96
C LEU A 110 28.57 -17.55 -13.44
N ALA A 111 27.31 -17.86 -13.10
CA ALA A 111 26.70 -19.15 -13.42
C ALA A 111 25.18 -19.06 -13.59
N VAL A 112 24.64 -19.94 -14.44
CA VAL A 112 23.21 -20.25 -14.47
C VAL A 112 23.02 -21.48 -13.58
N LEU A 113 22.18 -21.35 -12.55
CA LEU A 113 21.92 -22.40 -11.56
C LEU A 113 20.68 -23.22 -11.94
N SER A 114 19.64 -22.55 -12.43
CA SER A 114 18.49 -23.16 -13.09
C SER A 114 18.02 -22.27 -14.24
N ASP A 115 17.57 -22.90 -15.31
CA ASP A 115 17.00 -22.25 -16.49
C ASP A 115 15.53 -22.67 -16.72
N ALA A 116 14.91 -22.11 -17.76
CA ALA A 116 13.52 -22.43 -18.10
C ALA A 116 13.25 -23.91 -18.43
N ALA A 117 14.29 -24.68 -18.79
CA ALA A 117 14.19 -26.09 -19.10
C ALA A 117 14.43 -26.98 -17.87
N SER A 118 14.83 -26.40 -16.73
CA SER A 118 15.19 -27.14 -15.53
C SER A 118 13.95 -27.76 -14.87
N GLU A 119 13.97 -29.09 -14.69
CA GLU A 119 12.87 -29.81 -14.05
C GLU A 119 12.83 -29.59 -12.52
N GLU A 120 14.00 -29.34 -11.92
CA GLU A 120 14.17 -29.05 -10.50
C GLU A 120 14.03 -27.55 -10.23
N ARG A 121 13.26 -27.20 -9.20
CA ARG A 121 13.05 -25.82 -8.76
C ARG A 121 13.92 -25.55 -7.55
N LEU A 122 14.83 -24.57 -7.68
CA LEU A 122 15.69 -24.13 -6.60
C LEU A 122 15.04 -22.97 -5.83
N SER A 123 15.12 -22.99 -4.51
CA SER A 123 14.65 -21.91 -3.63
C SER A 123 15.43 -21.90 -2.31
N GLY A 124 15.14 -20.95 -1.41
CA GLY A 124 15.77 -20.89 -0.09
C GLY A 124 17.29 -20.75 -0.14
N PHE A 125 17.80 -19.88 -1.03
CA PHE A 125 19.22 -19.66 -1.21
C PHE A 125 19.86 -19.01 0.02
N MET A 126 21.02 -19.52 0.43
CA MET A 126 21.80 -19.02 1.57
C MET A 126 23.27 -18.92 1.17
N LEU A 127 23.77 -17.70 1.00
CA LEU A 127 25.17 -17.42 0.65
C LEU A 127 26.09 -17.46 1.88
N ALA A 128 27.24 -18.10 1.72
CA ALA A 128 28.31 -18.15 2.70
C ALA A 128 29.35 -17.04 2.45
N PRO A 129 30.15 -16.63 3.46
CA PRO A 129 31.19 -15.60 3.30
C PRO A 129 32.33 -15.96 2.33
N ASP A 130 32.49 -17.25 1.99
CA ASP A 130 33.47 -17.72 1.00
C ASP A 130 32.92 -17.76 -0.44
N GLY A 131 31.65 -17.37 -0.63
CA GLY A 131 30.93 -17.35 -1.89
C GLY A 131 30.27 -18.68 -2.26
N SER A 132 30.52 -19.76 -1.50
CA SER A 132 29.71 -20.97 -1.61
C SER A 132 28.29 -20.71 -1.11
N PHE A 133 27.34 -21.57 -1.45
CA PHE A 133 25.97 -21.39 -1.00
C PHE A 133 25.20 -22.70 -0.94
N PHE A 134 24.11 -22.65 -0.19
CA PHE A 134 23.13 -23.72 -0.11
C PHE A 134 21.81 -23.26 -0.72
N CYS A 135 21.02 -24.21 -1.22
CA CYS A 135 19.63 -23.98 -1.57
C CYS A 135 18.84 -25.26 -1.38
N THR A 136 17.52 -25.16 -1.41
CA THR A 136 16.62 -26.32 -1.40
C THR A 136 16.06 -26.59 -2.79
N ALA A 137 15.72 -27.85 -3.04
CA ALA A 137 14.94 -28.27 -4.19
C ALA A 137 13.89 -29.30 -3.77
N TYR A 138 12.90 -29.52 -4.63
CA TYR A 138 11.85 -30.50 -4.40
C TYR A 138 11.83 -31.58 -5.48
N GLU A 139 11.98 -32.83 -5.09
CA GLU A 139 11.92 -33.99 -5.98
C GLU A 139 10.44 -34.38 -6.22
N ARG A 140 9.90 -34.04 -7.41
CA ARG A 140 8.46 -34.22 -7.71
C ARG A 140 7.96 -35.66 -7.57
N ASP A 141 8.78 -36.65 -7.96
CA ASP A 141 8.36 -38.05 -7.98
C ASP A 141 8.27 -38.69 -6.59
N THR A 142 9.12 -38.24 -5.66
CA THR A 142 9.23 -38.81 -4.31
C THR A 142 8.64 -37.90 -3.24
N ALA A 143 8.26 -36.68 -3.61
CA ALA A 143 7.85 -35.62 -2.69
C ALA A 143 8.94 -35.26 -1.64
N ALA A 144 10.21 -35.53 -1.94
CA ALA A 144 11.33 -35.31 -1.02
C ALA A 144 11.91 -33.90 -1.16
N GLU A 145 12.21 -33.27 -0.01
CA GLU A 145 13.01 -32.05 0.06
C GLU A 145 14.50 -32.39 -0.02
N LEU A 146 15.20 -31.72 -0.92
CA LEU A 146 16.64 -31.86 -1.14
C LEU A 146 17.36 -30.61 -0.66
N LEU A 147 18.54 -30.80 -0.08
CA LEU A 147 19.53 -29.76 0.16
C LEU A 147 20.62 -29.88 -0.90
N LEU A 148 20.91 -28.78 -1.58
CA LEU A 148 22.02 -28.68 -2.52
C LEU A 148 23.06 -27.70 -1.99
N ARG A 149 24.33 -28.01 -2.22
CA ARG A 149 25.45 -27.12 -1.95
C ARG A 149 26.19 -26.83 -3.25
N PHE A 150 26.53 -25.58 -3.46
CA PHE A 150 27.28 -25.10 -4.61
C PHE A 150 28.56 -24.42 -4.18
N GLY A 151 29.60 -24.54 -5.01
CA GLY A 151 30.84 -23.78 -4.87
C GLY A 151 30.67 -22.31 -5.31
N PRO A 152 31.70 -21.48 -5.07
CA PRO A 152 31.67 -20.05 -5.40
C PRO A 152 31.64 -19.74 -6.91
N ASP A 153 31.86 -20.73 -7.76
CA ASP A 153 31.73 -20.65 -9.22
C ASP A 153 30.37 -21.16 -9.73
N GLY A 154 29.46 -21.54 -8.83
CA GLY A 154 28.16 -22.13 -9.16
C GLY A 154 28.22 -23.61 -9.54
N SER A 155 29.35 -24.29 -9.37
CA SER A 155 29.44 -25.74 -9.54
C SER A 155 28.76 -26.47 -8.38
N GLU A 156 27.93 -27.48 -8.67
CA GLU A 156 27.30 -28.29 -7.62
C GLU A 156 28.37 -29.12 -6.90
N ALA A 157 28.49 -28.92 -5.58
CA ALA A 157 29.44 -29.59 -4.71
C ALA A 157 28.84 -30.81 -4.01
N GLY A 158 27.51 -30.84 -3.82
CA GLY A 158 26.82 -32.01 -3.30
C GLY A 158 25.31 -31.82 -3.15
N ARG A 159 24.63 -32.95 -2.93
CA ARG A 159 23.17 -33.03 -2.76
C ARG A 159 22.81 -34.09 -1.72
N TRP A 160 21.85 -33.78 -0.87
CA TRP A 160 21.40 -34.66 0.23
C TRP A 160 19.89 -34.58 0.39
N ARG A 161 19.27 -35.65 0.88
CA ARG A 161 17.87 -35.57 1.30
C ARG A 161 17.81 -34.90 2.66
N MET A 162 16.89 -33.95 2.82
CA MET A 162 16.72 -33.28 4.11
C MET A 162 16.37 -34.28 5.22
N SER A 163 15.63 -35.34 4.90
CA SER A 163 15.29 -36.43 5.83
C SER A 163 16.49 -37.30 6.27
N GLU A 164 17.65 -37.17 5.62
CA GLU A 164 18.89 -37.85 6.04
C GLU A 164 19.69 -37.00 7.02
N LEU A 165 19.48 -35.68 7.02
CA LEU A 165 20.12 -34.73 7.93
C LEU A 165 19.28 -34.53 9.19
N ILE A 166 17.96 -34.40 9.04
CA ILE A 166 17.04 -34.09 10.13
C ILE A 166 16.50 -35.38 10.76
N PRO A 167 16.56 -35.54 12.10
CA PRO A 167 16.07 -36.74 12.77
C PRO A 167 14.57 -37.03 12.50
N GLU A 168 14.22 -38.31 12.47
CA GLU A 168 12.83 -38.75 12.26
C GLU A 168 11.92 -38.23 13.38
N GLY A 169 10.84 -37.54 13.00
CA GLY A 169 9.89 -36.92 13.93
C GLY A 169 10.14 -35.42 14.17
N GLU A 170 11.23 -34.87 13.64
CA GLU A 170 11.48 -33.43 13.64
C GLU A 170 11.09 -32.78 12.31
N TYR A 171 10.62 -31.54 12.38
CA TYR A 171 10.26 -30.73 11.22
C TYR A 171 11.29 -29.63 11.00
N ARG A 172 11.83 -29.53 9.79
CA ARG A 172 12.76 -28.47 9.39
C ARG A 172 12.11 -27.08 9.49
N GLY A 173 12.75 -26.19 10.25
CA GLY A 173 12.41 -24.78 10.42
C GLY A 173 13.17 -23.87 9.45
N LEU A 174 13.75 -22.78 9.93
CA LEU A 174 14.54 -21.86 9.10
C LEU A 174 16.01 -22.27 9.08
N MET A 175 16.71 -21.88 8.02
CA MET A 175 18.11 -22.24 7.79
C MET A 175 18.94 -20.99 7.55
N ALA A 176 20.22 -21.06 7.93
CA ALA A 176 21.22 -20.05 7.63
C ALA A 176 22.60 -20.71 7.48
N VAL A 177 23.57 -19.94 7.00
CA VAL A 177 24.97 -20.35 6.95
C VAL A 177 25.75 -19.48 7.92
N ASP A 178 26.46 -20.09 8.86
CA ASP A 178 27.28 -19.34 9.82
C ASP A 178 28.57 -18.79 9.20
N SER A 179 29.33 -18.00 9.97
CA SER A 179 30.57 -17.39 9.47
C SER A 179 31.69 -18.40 9.15
N ALA A 180 31.55 -19.66 9.57
CA ALA A 180 32.45 -20.75 9.23
C ALA A 180 32.01 -21.52 7.95
N GLY A 181 30.90 -21.13 7.33
CA GLY A 181 30.35 -21.81 6.16
C GLY A 181 29.57 -23.09 6.48
N ARG A 182 29.14 -23.27 7.74
CA ARG A 182 28.35 -24.43 8.19
C ARG A 182 26.87 -24.15 8.05
N LEU A 183 26.09 -25.18 7.74
CA LEU A 183 24.63 -25.07 7.66
C LEU A 183 24.05 -25.14 9.07
N CYS A 184 23.30 -24.12 9.46
CA CYS A 184 22.50 -24.08 10.67
C CYS A 184 21.03 -24.31 10.33
N VAL A 185 20.37 -25.23 11.03
CA VAL A 185 18.96 -25.58 10.82
C VAL A 185 18.23 -25.54 12.16
N SER A 186 17.23 -24.66 12.28
CA SER A 186 16.28 -24.76 13.39
C SER A 186 15.27 -25.86 13.10
N THR A 187 14.92 -26.69 14.08
CA THR A 187 13.93 -27.77 13.93
C THR A 187 12.88 -27.69 15.01
N ASN A 188 11.67 -28.12 14.66
CA ASN A 188 10.58 -28.28 15.61
C ASN A 188 10.34 -29.75 15.92
N VAL A 189 10.11 -30.05 17.19
CA VAL A 189 9.76 -31.38 17.65
C VAL A 189 8.39 -31.31 18.34
N PRO A 190 7.37 -32.06 17.88
CA PRO A 190 6.09 -32.10 18.58
C PRO A 190 6.28 -32.48 20.05
N GLU A 191 5.73 -31.66 20.96
CA GLU A 191 5.77 -31.90 22.42
C GLU A 191 7.18 -31.80 23.06
N ALA A 192 8.17 -31.23 22.38
CA ALA A 192 9.50 -30.97 22.92
C ALA A 192 10.04 -29.58 22.53
N ASP A 193 11.19 -29.21 23.11
CA ASP A 193 11.85 -27.94 22.81
C ASP A 193 12.35 -27.95 21.35
N CYS A 194 12.26 -26.78 20.70
CA CYS A 194 12.92 -26.51 19.42
C CYS A 194 14.42 -26.85 19.51
N ARG A 195 15.06 -27.23 18.40
CA ARG A 195 16.50 -27.52 18.37
C ARG A 195 17.21 -26.72 17.29
N LEU A 196 18.51 -26.55 17.46
CA LEU A 196 19.43 -26.05 16.45
C LEU A 196 20.44 -27.14 16.11
N HIS A 197 20.44 -27.56 14.86
CA HIS A 197 21.43 -28.46 14.29
C HIS A 197 22.44 -27.68 13.46
N VAL A 198 23.74 -27.99 13.60
CA VAL A 198 24.82 -27.36 12.81
C VAL A 198 25.62 -28.45 12.13
N PHE A 199 25.74 -28.35 10.80
CA PHE A 199 26.38 -29.34 9.96
C PHE A 199 27.59 -28.77 9.23
N ASP A 200 28.73 -29.43 9.35
CA ASP A 200 29.94 -29.17 8.58
C ASP A 200 29.94 -30.02 7.30
N PHE A 201 30.16 -29.37 6.16
CA PHE A 201 30.23 -29.97 4.82
C PHE A 201 31.64 -29.93 4.22
N SER A 202 32.68 -29.67 5.01
CA SER A 202 34.08 -29.67 4.55
C SER A 202 34.61 -31.07 4.21
N GLY A 203 33.99 -32.12 4.77
CA GLY A 203 34.25 -33.52 4.50
C GLY A 203 33.53 -34.09 3.26
N ALA A 204 33.66 -35.41 3.05
CA ALA A 204 32.95 -36.11 1.98
C ALA A 204 31.46 -36.36 2.28
N GLU A 205 31.12 -36.44 3.57
CA GLU A 205 29.76 -36.58 4.08
C GLU A 205 29.52 -35.45 5.10
N PRO A 206 28.28 -34.97 5.26
CA PRO A 206 27.93 -33.98 6.27
C PRO A 206 28.14 -34.54 7.67
N GLU A 207 28.80 -33.76 8.53
CA GLU A 207 29.01 -34.09 9.94
C GLU A 207 28.22 -33.11 10.81
N GLU A 208 27.37 -33.63 11.69
CA GLU A 208 26.70 -32.82 12.71
C GLU A 208 27.71 -32.45 13.80
N VAL A 209 28.03 -31.17 13.89
CA VAL A 209 29.02 -30.63 14.84
C VAL A 209 28.37 -30.00 16.07
N CYS A 210 27.08 -29.63 15.98
CA CYS A 210 26.31 -29.13 17.11
C CYS A 210 24.86 -29.62 17.03
N ASP A 211 24.35 -30.09 18.16
CA ASP A 211 22.94 -30.39 18.39
C ASP A 211 22.51 -29.73 19.72
N MET A 212 21.80 -28.60 19.62
CA MET A 212 21.50 -27.74 20.77
C MET A 212 19.98 -27.63 21.01
N PRO A 213 19.46 -28.03 22.17
CA PRO A 213 18.07 -27.74 22.54
C PRO A 213 17.89 -26.23 22.82
N LEU A 214 16.74 -25.69 22.42
CA LEU A 214 16.36 -24.28 22.52
C LEU A 214 15.17 -24.12 23.48
N PRO A 215 15.35 -24.34 24.79
CA PRO A 215 14.26 -24.32 25.75
C PRO A 215 13.63 -22.94 25.85
N GLY A 216 12.29 -22.90 25.82
CA GLY A 216 11.52 -21.66 25.94
C GLY A 216 11.40 -20.83 24.67
N LEU A 217 11.97 -21.28 23.55
CA LEU A 217 11.70 -20.72 22.23
C LEU A 217 10.41 -21.33 21.65
N PRO A 218 9.69 -20.60 20.78
CA PRO A 218 8.50 -21.11 20.13
C PRO A 218 8.83 -22.30 19.23
N ALA A 219 7.85 -23.19 19.06
CA ALA A 219 7.95 -24.37 18.21
C ALA A 219 8.22 -24.01 16.74
N TYR A 220 7.74 -22.87 16.26
CA TYR A 220 7.94 -22.40 14.89
C TYR A 220 8.31 -20.93 14.88
N GLY A 221 8.95 -20.47 13.79
CA GLY A 221 9.23 -19.05 13.57
C GLY A 221 10.52 -18.53 14.20
N VAL A 222 11.44 -19.41 14.60
CA VAL A 222 12.80 -19.01 15.03
C VAL A 222 13.65 -18.73 13.79
N SER A 223 13.90 -17.45 13.54
CA SER A 223 14.79 -16.98 12.47
C SER A 223 16.25 -17.05 12.89
N LEU A 224 17.11 -17.35 11.92
CA LEU A 224 18.55 -17.47 12.11
C LEU A 224 19.24 -16.31 11.40
N VAL A 225 19.97 -15.49 12.14
CA VAL A 225 20.65 -14.29 11.63
C VAL A 225 22.16 -14.49 11.80
N PRO A 226 22.90 -14.85 10.74
CA PRO A 226 24.33 -15.11 10.83
C PRO A 226 25.10 -13.79 10.95
N LEU A 227 25.86 -13.64 12.04
CA LEU A 227 26.83 -12.56 12.22
C LEU A 227 28.23 -13.06 11.90
N THR A 228 29.18 -12.13 11.80
CA THR A 228 30.59 -12.45 11.52
C THR A 228 31.25 -13.28 12.63
N ASP A 229 30.72 -13.24 13.86
CA ASP A 229 31.31 -13.84 15.06
C ASP A 229 30.38 -14.80 15.81
N SER A 230 29.10 -14.86 15.45
CA SER A 230 28.07 -15.60 16.19
C SER A 230 26.83 -15.86 15.32
N LEU A 231 25.94 -16.73 15.79
CA LEU A 231 24.61 -16.91 15.21
C LEU A 231 23.58 -16.27 16.14
N VAL A 232 22.69 -15.42 15.62
CA VAL A 232 21.58 -14.86 16.40
C VAL A 232 20.30 -15.63 16.11
N LEU A 233 19.58 -16.00 17.16
CA LEU A 233 18.22 -16.54 17.09
C LEU A 233 17.25 -15.38 17.35
N PHE A 234 16.24 -15.22 16.49
CA PHE A 234 15.20 -14.19 16.59
C PHE A 234 13.80 -14.82 16.54
N TRP A 235 12.91 -14.43 17.45
CA TRP A 235 11.57 -15.01 17.52
C TRP A 235 10.54 -14.08 18.16
N TYR A 236 9.27 -14.46 17.97
CA TYR A 236 8.10 -13.87 18.62
C TYR A 236 7.56 -14.83 19.68
N ASP A 237 7.17 -14.30 20.85
CA ASP A 237 6.44 -15.08 21.84
C ASP A 237 4.93 -15.12 21.54
N GLU A 238 4.18 -15.94 22.28
CA GLU A 238 2.72 -16.07 22.10
C GLU A 238 1.92 -14.80 22.45
N GLN A 239 2.56 -13.83 23.11
CA GLN A 239 1.96 -12.55 23.54
C GLN A 239 2.35 -11.40 22.59
N GLY A 240 3.09 -11.69 21.51
CA GLY A 240 3.57 -10.71 20.54
C GLY A 240 4.85 -9.97 20.97
N GLY A 241 5.50 -10.38 22.06
CA GLY A 241 6.82 -9.91 22.44
C GLY A 241 7.89 -10.40 21.47
N VAL A 242 8.89 -9.57 21.18
CA VAL A 242 9.94 -9.88 20.21
C VAL A 242 11.28 -9.99 20.92
N TYR A 243 12.06 -11.03 20.62
CA TYR A 243 13.31 -11.32 21.33
C TYR A 243 14.41 -11.78 20.38
N PHE A 244 15.65 -11.62 20.82
CA PHE A 244 16.80 -12.30 20.24
C PHE A 244 17.72 -12.90 21.31
N ALA A 245 18.53 -13.88 20.92
CA ALA A 245 19.61 -14.44 21.73
C ALA A 245 20.78 -14.85 20.85
N ARG A 246 22.01 -14.73 21.36
CA ARG A 246 23.21 -15.20 20.66
C ARG A 246 23.47 -16.68 20.96
N ALA A 247 23.64 -17.47 19.92
CA ALA A 247 24.03 -18.87 19.97
C ALA A 247 25.52 -19.00 19.62
N ASP A 248 26.24 -19.73 20.46
CA ASP A 248 27.60 -20.19 20.21
C ASP A 248 27.51 -21.60 19.59
N THR A 249 27.71 -21.67 18.27
CA THR A 249 27.65 -22.91 17.50
C THR A 249 28.86 -23.82 17.70
N GLU A 250 29.95 -23.34 18.31
CA GLU A 250 31.12 -24.17 18.66
C GLU A 250 30.90 -24.91 19.98
N THR A 251 30.33 -24.22 20.97
CA THR A 251 30.13 -24.78 22.32
C THR A 251 28.75 -25.37 22.55
N GLY A 252 27.78 -25.07 21.68
CA GLY A 252 26.38 -25.46 21.85
C GLY A 252 25.71 -24.73 23.02
N ALA A 253 26.06 -23.45 23.23
CA ALA A 253 25.53 -22.62 24.29
C ALA A 253 24.63 -21.51 23.74
N LEU A 254 23.48 -21.30 24.38
CA LEU A 254 22.58 -20.19 24.11
C LEU A 254 22.72 -19.11 25.18
N GLY A 255 22.91 -17.86 24.74
CA GLY A 255 22.95 -16.69 25.60
C GLY A 255 21.59 -16.33 26.20
N GLU A 256 21.56 -15.31 27.06
CA GLU A 256 20.31 -14.80 27.61
C GLU A 256 19.43 -14.17 26.52
N ALA A 257 18.12 -14.37 26.63
CA ALA A 257 17.15 -13.76 25.74
C ALA A 257 17.00 -12.26 26.05
N VAL A 258 17.08 -11.43 25.02
CA VAL A 258 16.99 -9.97 25.10
C VAL A 258 15.74 -9.52 24.35
N GLY A 259 14.86 -8.80 25.05
CA GLY A 259 13.63 -8.27 24.46
C GLY A 259 13.90 -7.04 23.60
N ILE A 260 13.37 -7.01 22.38
CA ILE A 260 13.51 -5.89 21.45
C ILE A 260 12.41 -4.88 21.72
N THR A 261 12.81 -3.63 21.92
CA THR A 261 11.87 -2.50 22.11
C THR A 261 11.80 -1.58 20.89
N ALA A 262 12.71 -1.77 19.93
CA ALA A 262 12.71 -1.08 18.66
C ALA A 262 11.72 -1.71 17.68
N ASP A 263 11.21 -0.90 16.76
CA ASP A 263 10.50 -1.42 15.60
C ASP A 263 11.43 -2.30 14.76
N CYS A 264 11.02 -3.55 14.57
CA CYS A 264 11.68 -4.58 13.79
C CYS A 264 10.67 -5.33 12.91
N SER A 265 9.66 -4.62 12.39
CA SER A 265 8.58 -5.18 11.58
C SER A 265 9.07 -5.97 10.36
N TYR A 266 10.25 -5.63 9.82
CA TYR A 266 10.92 -6.34 8.72
C TYR A 266 12.01 -7.31 9.19
N GLY A 267 12.06 -7.62 10.49
CA GLY A 267 13.05 -8.52 11.09
C GLY A 267 14.37 -7.83 11.43
N LEU A 268 15.45 -8.61 11.36
CA LEU A 268 16.79 -8.18 11.72
C LEU A 268 17.76 -8.35 10.56
N LEU A 269 18.68 -7.39 10.42
CA LEU A 269 19.76 -7.41 9.45
C LEU A 269 21.11 -7.54 10.18
N PRO A 270 22.00 -8.44 9.72
CA PRO A 270 23.37 -8.50 10.24
C PRO A 270 24.13 -7.23 9.88
N GLY A 271 24.75 -6.62 10.89
CA GLY A 271 25.62 -5.46 10.72
C GLY A 271 27.10 -5.85 10.77
N PRO A 272 27.99 -5.02 10.22
CA PRO A 272 29.42 -5.27 10.26
C PRO A 272 29.95 -5.29 11.70
N GLU A 273 31.01 -6.06 11.92
CA GLU A 273 31.67 -6.24 13.24
C GLU A 273 30.76 -6.84 14.32
N GLY A 274 29.87 -7.78 13.95
CA GLY A 274 28.98 -8.47 14.89
C GLY A 274 27.83 -7.62 15.42
N ARG A 275 27.55 -6.48 14.78
CA ARG A 275 26.40 -5.62 15.10
C ARG A 275 25.10 -6.22 14.59
N LEU A 276 23.99 -5.81 15.19
CA LEU A 276 22.65 -6.29 14.85
C LEU A 276 21.74 -5.11 14.63
N PHE A 277 21.09 -5.05 13.47
CA PHE A 277 20.20 -3.96 13.10
C PHE A 277 18.76 -4.45 13.09
N ALA A 278 17.86 -3.70 13.72
CA ALA A 278 16.42 -3.86 13.61
C ALA A 278 15.92 -3.11 12.37
N CYS A 279 15.23 -3.83 11.50
CA CYS A 279 14.60 -3.31 10.30
C CYS A 279 13.18 -2.88 10.63
N GLY A 280 12.99 -1.59 10.92
CA GLY A 280 11.67 -1.01 11.13
C GLY A 280 10.95 -0.73 9.81
N VAL A 281 9.75 -0.20 9.89
CA VAL A 281 8.93 0.15 8.72
C VAL A 281 9.57 1.27 7.88
N PHE A 282 10.21 2.24 8.54
CA PHE A 282 10.77 3.42 7.86
C PHE A 282 12.24 3.71 8.19
N SER A 283 12.82 3.00 9.18
CA SER A 283 14.16 3.32 9.67
C SER A 283 14.93 2.08 10.08
N LEU A 284 16.25 2.13 9.88
CA LEU A 284 17.18 1.13 10.39
C LEU A 284 17.67 1.57 11.78
N ARG A 285 17.68 0.64 12.74
CA ARG A 285 18.11 0.92 14.12
C ARG A 285 19.16 -0.09 14.58
N GLU A 286 20.26 0.39 15.16
CA GLU A 286 21.24 -0.47 15.80
C GLU A 286 20.73 -0.92 17.17
N LEU A 287 20.67 -2.23 17.39
CA LEU A 287 20.25 -2.80 18.66
C LEU A 287 21.40 -2.82 19.65
N ASP A 288 21.13 -2.33 20.86
CA ASP A 288 21.97 -2.59 22.02
C ASP A 288 21.89 -4.09 22.38
N PRO A 289 23.02 -4.81 22.42
CA PRO A 289 23.03 -6.26 22.57
C PRO A 289 22.58 -6.74 23.96
N ASP A 290 22.59 -5.87 24.98
CA ASP A 290 22.24 -6.24 26.35
C ASP A 290 20.78 -5.88 26.69
N THR A 291 20.24 -4.84 26.06
CA THR A 291 18.92 -4.27 26.40
C THR A 291 17.88 -4.37 25.29
N GLY A 292 18.29 -4.62 24.04
CA GLY A 292 17.41 -4.63 22.88
C GLY A 292 16.80 -3.27 22.54
N ALA A 293 17.35 -2.19 23.11
CA ALA A 293 16.99 -0.82 22.75
C ALA A 293 17.62 -0.45 21.40
N GLY A 294 16.84 0.16 20.50
CA GLY A 294 17.30 0.55 19.16
C GLY A 294 17.73 2.02 19.08
N LYS A 295 18.98 2.26 18.70
CA LYS A 295 19.48 3.58 18.31
C LYS A 295 19.30 3.78 16.81
N LYS A 296 18.58 4.84 16.40
CA LYS A 296 18.36 5.13 14.98
C LYS A 296 19.68 5.34 14.24
N LEU A 297 19.86 4.64 13.12
CA LEU A 297 21.00 4.78 12.21
C LEU A 297 20.65 5.70 11.05
N VAL A 298 19.54 5.42 10.38
CA VAL A 298 19.13 6.09 9.14
C VAL A 298 17.64 5.90 8.89
N ASP A 299 16.97 6.93 8.36
CA ASP A 299 15.63 6.80 7.78
C ASP A 299 15.79 6.36 6.32
N TYR A 300 14.97 5.44 5.82
CA TYR A 300 15.20 4.89 4.47
C TYR A 300 15.15 5.96 3.37
N LEU A 301 14.35 7.02 3.57
CA LEU A 301 14.32 8.19 2.68
C LEU A 301 15.65 8.94 2.60
N ASP A 302 16.50 8.85 3.63
CA ASP A 302 17.82 9.51 3.63
C ASP A 302 18.71 8.97 2.52
N TYR A 303 18.62 7.65 2.30
CA TYR A 303 19.25 6.95 1.19
C TYR A 303 18.26 6.63 0.07
N GLY A 304 17.11 7.32 -0.02
CA GLY A 304 16.25 7.27 -1.19
C GLY A 304 15.67 5.88 -1.48
N GLY A 305 15.56 5.05 -0.44
CA GLY A 305 14.83 3.79 -0.44
C GLY A 305 13.54 3.88 0.36
N SER A 306 12.59 2.98 0.07
CA SER A 306 11.38 2.80 0.89
C SER A 306 11.46 1.61 1.84
N ASP A 307 12.52 0.82 1.75
CA ASP A 307 12.65 -0.49 2.36
C ASP A 307 14.02 -0.63 3.06
N PRO A 308 14.17 -1.59 3.99
CA PRO A 308 15.46 -1.91 4.59
C PRO A 308 16.51 -2.24 3.53
N PRO A 309 17.81 -2.00 3.78
CA PRO A 309 18.85 -2.38 2.85
C PRO A 309 18.98 -3.91 2.77
N GLU A 310 19.34 -4.42 1.59
CA GLU A 310 19.64 -5.83 1.35
C GLU A 310 20.84 -6.28 2.19
N LEU A 311 21.85 -5.42 2.32
CA LEU A 311 23.06 -5.64 3.11
C LEU A 311 23.61 -4.35 3.72
N ALA A 312 24.19 -4.49 4.91
CA ALA A 312 25.10 -3.50 5.48
C ALA A 312 26.56 -3.95 5.28
N LEU A 313 27.34 -3.17 4.52
CA LEU A 313 28.69 -3.54 4.12
C LEU A 313 29.73 -3.13 5.17
N SER A 314 30.86 -3.83 5.17
CA SER A 314 31.98 -3.61 6.10
C SER A 314 32.62 -2.23 5.99
N ASP A 315 32.52 -1.59 4.81
CA ASP A 315 33.01 -0.24 4.55
C ASP A 315 32.03 0.89 4.96
N GLY A 316 30.85 0.53 5.47
CA GLY A 316 29.82 1.47 5.93
C GLY A 316 28.80 1.87 4.86
N ARG A 317 28.90 1.35 3.63
CA ARG A 317 27.85 1.49 2.60
C ARG A 317 26.68 0.52 2.85
N PHE A 318 25.54 0.82 2.25
CA PHE A 318 24.39 -0.08 2.18
C PHE A 318 24.15 -0.52 0.74
N LEU A 319 23.86 -1.81 0.53
CA LEU A 319 23.26 -2.28 -0.71
C LEU A 319 21.75 -2.13 -0.58
N VAL A 320 21.14 -1.32 -1.45
CA VAL A 320 19.71 -0.99 -1.40
C VAL A 320 19.04 -1.37 -2.72
N SER A 321 17.77 -1.78 -2.66
CA SER A 321 16.96 -2.13 -3.84
C SER A 321 15.68 -1.28 -3.91
N ASP A 322 15.16 -1.07 -5.13
CA ASP A 322 13.93 -0.31 -5.39
C ASP A 322 12.77 -1.25 -5.73
N GLY A 323 12.30 -2.03 -4.75
CA GLY A 323 11.26 -3.05 -4.97
C GLY A 323 11.63 -4.03 -6.10
N GLY A 324 12.93 -4.29 -6.25
CA GLY A 324 13.50 -5.15 -7.27
C GLY A 324 13.87 -4.48 -8.60
N LYS A 325 13.32 -3.32 -8.98
CA LYS A 325 13.52 -2.76 -10.34
C LYS A 325 14.90 -2.14 -10.58
N GLY A 326 15.64 -1.86 -9.51
CA GLY A 326 17.00 -1.31 -9.55
C GLY A 326 17.70 -1.54 -8.21
N CYS A 327 19.04 -1.47 -8.23
CA CYS A 327 19.89 -1.61 -7.04
C CYS A 327 20.92 -0.49 -7.01
N ALA A 328 21.36 -0.10 -5.82
CA ALA A 328 22.41 0.89 -5.65
C ALA A 328 23.26 0.61 -4.42
N LEU A 329 24.49 1.11 -4.44
CA LEU A 329 25.32 1.25 -3.25
C LEU A 329 25.14 2.66 -2.70
N ALA A 330 24.59 2.76 -1.49
CA ALA A 330 24.37 4.02 -0.80
C ALA A 330 25.52 4.30 0.18
N GLU A 331 26.27 5.37 -0.06
CA GLU A 331 27.37 5.85 0.78
C GLU A 331 26.99 7.13 1.50
N LYS A 332 27.20 7.17 2.82
CA LYS A 332 27.03 8.39 3.60
C LYS A 332 28.24 9.30 3.42
N VAL A 333 28.03 10.48 2.84
CA VAL A 333 29.05 11.50 2.63
C VAL A 333 28.70 12.79 3.36
N GLU A 334 29.70 13.46 3.92
CA GLU A 334 29.53 14.80 4.46
C GLU A 334 29.48 15.81 3.31
N SER A 335 28.37 16.55 3.17
CA SER A 335 28.24 17.61 2.18
C SER A 335 28.09 18.98 2.82
N SER A 336 28.66 19.99 2.18
CA SER A 336 28.46 21.40 2.53
C SER A 336 27.62 22.15 1.49
N GLU A 337 27.13 21.44 0.47
CA GLU A 337 26.26 22.03 -0.52
C GLU A 337 24.89 22.37 0.11
N PRO A 338 24.21 23.44 -0.36
CA PRO A 338 22.87 23.76 0.13
C PRO A 338 21.90 22.62 -0.23
N LEU A 339 21.06 22.20 0.72
CA LEU A 339 19.97 21.26 0.50
C LEU A 339 18.66 21.97 0.82
N THR A 340 17.70 21.93 -0.10
CA THR A 340 16.33 22.36 0.19
C THR A 340 15.58 21.19 0.81
N VAL A 341 15.07 21.37 2.03
CA VAL A 341 14.29 20.34 2.73
C VAL A 341 12.82 20.74 2.69
N LEU A 342 11.99 19.91 2.06
CA LEU A 342 10.54 20.04 2.01
C LEU A 342 9.92 19.13 3.05
N THR A 343 8.89 19.61 3.75
CA THR A 343 8.14 18.83 4.72
C THR A 343 6.79 18.40 4.15
N LEU A 344 6.49 17.10 4.20
CA LEU A 344 5.21 16.54 3.76
C LEU A 344 4.45 15.96 4.95
N ALA A 345 3.29 16.53 5.25
CA ALA A 345 2.47 16.13 6.38
C ALA A 345 1.53 14.96 6.06
N LEU A 346 1.56 13.94 6.92
CA LEU A 346 0.71 12.75 6.85
C LEU A 346 -0.31 12.76 8.01
N THR A 347 -1.61 12.85 7.73
CA THR A 347 -2.68 12.90 8.73
C THR A 347 -3.35 11.56 9.05
N GLY A 348 -3.06 10.52 8.27
CA GLY A 348 -3.66 9.21 8.41
C GLY A 348 -2.85 8.12 7.72
N GLN A 349 -3.04 6.89 8.19
CA GLN A 349 -2.70 5.67 7.47
C GLN A 349 -4.06 5.17 6.97
N GLY A 350 -4.50 5.60 5.79
CA GLY A 350 -5.75 5.09 5.22
C GLY A 350 -5.69 3.55 5.12
N GLU A 351 -6.84 2.88 5.24
CA GLU A 351 -6.95 1.43 5.00
C GLU A 351 -6.42 1.06 3.60
N ASP A 352 -6.45 2.02 2.66
CA ASP A 352 -5.91 1.93 1.31
C ASP A 352 -4.42 2.38 1.26
N MET A 353 -3.49 1.63 1.85
CA MET A 353 -2.03 1.56 1.49
C MET A 353 -1.24 2.88 1.27
N GLY A 354 -1.78 4.05 1.63
CA GLY A 354 -1.42 5.34 1.02
C GLY A 354 -0.08 5.92 1.47
N ALA A 355 0.26 5.71 2.74
CA ALA A 355 1.53 6.18 3.28
C ALA A 355 2.73 5.45 2.67
N PHE A 356 2.61 4.16 2.35
CA PHE A 356 3.68 3.39 1.70
C PHE A 356 3.95 3.90 0.27
N TYR A 357 2.90 4.18 -0.50
CA TYR A 357 3.06 4.75 -1.84
C TYR A 357 3.69 6.14 -1.82
N LEU A 358 3.26 7.00 -0.90
CA LEU A 358 3.88 8.32 -0.70
C LEU A 358 5.33 8.19 -0.22
N TYR A 359 5.63 7.21 0.63
CA TYR A 359 6.99 6.90 1.09
C TYR A 359 7.90 6.51 -0.07
N SER A 360 7.47 5.55 -0.91
CA SER A 360 8.22 5.13 -2.10
C SER A 360 8.37 6.25 -3.13
N LEU A 361 7.34 7.11 -3.29
CA LEU A 361 7.45 8.28 -4.17
C LEU A 361 8.46 9.30 -3.65
N ALA A 362 8.44 9.60 -2.34
CA ALA A 362 9.41 10.48 -1.69
C ALA A 362 10.84 9.92 -1.78
N ALA A 363 11.01 8.61 -1.54
CA ALA A 363 12.29 7.92 -1.67
C ALA A 363 12.89 8.09 -3.07
N LYS A 364 12.07 7.79 -4.10
CA LYS A 364 12.46 7.95 -5.49
C LYS A 364 12.77 9.41 -5.84
N PHE A 365 11.95 10.35 -5.38
CA PHE A 365 12.19 11.78 -5.61
C PHE A 365 13.51 12.24 -5.00
N ASN A 366 13.80 11.88 -3.74
CA ASN A 366 15.04 12.24 -3.04
C ASN A 366 16.28 11.66 -3.74
N ARG A 367 16.17 10.47 -4.31
CA ARG A 367 17.25 9.82 -5.07
C ARG A 367 17.54 10.54 -6.40
N GLU A 368 16.51 11.03 -7.08
CA GLU A 368 16.66 11.69 -8.39
C GLU A 368 16.93 13.19 -8.31
N ASN A 369 16.73 13.82 -7.14
CA ASN A 369 16.86 15.26 -6.94
C ASN A 369 17.89 15.55 -5.82
N PRO A 370 19.20 15.58 -6.11
CA PRO A 370 20.24 15.66 -5.07
C PRO A 370 20.27 16.99 -4.29
N ASP A 371 19.59 18.03 -4.79
CA ASP A 371 19.50 19.36 -4.19
C ASP A 371 18.20 19.59 -3.41
N VAL A 372 17.24 18.66 -3.49
CA VAL A 372 15.93 18.77 -2.82
C VAL A 372 15.58 17.45 -2.14
N ARG A 373 15.19 17.53 -0.87
CA ARG A 373 14.82 16.37 -0.06
C ARG A 373 13.45 16.55 0.56
N VAL A 374 12.60 15.56 0.42
CA VAL A 374 11.31 15.45 1.09
C VAL A 374 11.50 14.68 2.40
N GLU A 375 11.08 15.29 3.50
CA GLU A 375 10.94 14.69 4.82
C GLU A 375 9.46 14.54 5.17
N LEU A 376 9.12 13.46 5.86
CA LEU A 376 7.74 13.17 6.24
C LEU A 376 7.48 13.59 7.69
N LEU A 377 6.36 14.26 7.91
CA LEU A 377 5.86 14.64 9.23
C LEU A 377 4.61 13.84 9.52
N ASP A 378 4.73 12.85 10.42
CA ASP A 378 3.61 11.98 10.73
C ASP A 378 2.73 12.58 11.84
N TYR A 379 1.61 13.17 11.44
CA TYR A 379 0.57 13.63 12.37
C TYR A 379 -0.33 12.49 12.83
N SER A 380 -0.33 11.32 12.18
CA SER A 380 -1.13 10.17 12.60
C SER A 380 -0.70 9.61 13.96
N VAL A 381 0.52 9.94 14.43
CA VAL A 381 0.99 9.63 15.79
C VAL A 381 0.11 10.20 16.90
N TYR A 382 -0.71 11.21 16.60
CA TYR A 382 -1.67 11.78 17.56
C TYR A 382 -3.01 11.05 17.57
N ASN A 383 -3.30 10.25 16.53
CA ASN A 383 -4.55 9.51 16.42
C ASN A 383 -4.61 8.41 17.49
N THR A 384 -5.82 8.16 18.01
CA THR A 384 -6.10 7.03 18.89
C THR A 384 -7.29 6.23 18.37
N ALA A 385 -7.51 5.04 18.91
CA ALA A 385 -8.68 4.24 18.55
C ALA A 385 -10.01 4.98 18.82
N GLU A 386 -10.04 5.87 19.82
CA GLU A 386 -11.20 6.69 20.17
C GLU A 386 -11.27 8.03 19.41
N ASP A 387 -10.14 8.51 18.86
CA ASP A 387 -10.04 9.79 18.15
C ASP A 387 -9.09 9.66 16.95
N SER A 388 -9.64 9.19 15.83
CA SER A 388 -8.92 9.01 14.57
C SER A 388 -8.58 10.32 13.85
N LEU A 389 -9.11 11.47 14.31
CA LEU A 389 -8.92 12.77 13.69
C LEU A 389 -7.98 13.70 14.47
N ALA A 390 -7.44 13.25 15.61
CA ALA A 390 -6.56 14.05 16.46
C ALA A 390 -5.34 14.61 15.70
N GLY A 391 -4.76 13.84 14.78
CA GLY A 391 -3.68 14.23 13.89
C GLY A 391 -4.08 15.36 12.95
N THR A 392 -5.25 15.24 12.30
CA THR A 392 -5.83 16.27 11.44
C THR A 392 -6.09 17.56 12.21
N VAL A 393 -6.67 17.47 13.41
CA VAL A 393 -6.89 18.63 14.30
C VAL A 393 -5.56 19.30 14.66
N ARG A 394 -4.52 18.49 14.92
CA ARG A 394 -3.19 19.01 15.25
C ARG A 394 -2.55 19.71 14.05
N LEU A 395 -2.64 19.14 12.85
CA LEU A 395 -2.17 19.80 11.62
C LEU A 395 -2.89 21.14 11.40
N ALA A 396 -4.21 21.17 11.54
CA ALA A 396 -4.99 22.39 11.41
C ALA A 396 -4.53 23.47 12.41
N ALA A 397 -4.24 23.10 13.67
CA ALA A 397 -3.73 24.03 14.67
C ALA A 397 -2.32 24.56 14.32
N ASP A 398 -1.43 23.69 13.82
CA ASP A 398 -0.08 24.08 13.42
C ASP A 398 -0.11 25.05 12.22
N MET A 399 -0.91 24.74 11.19
CA MET A 399 -1.18 25.62 10.04
C MET A 399 -1.66 27.01 10.49
N LEU A 400 -2.62 27.08 11.43
CA LEU A 400 -3.15 28.36 11.92
C LEU A 400 -2.18 29.13 12.82
N SER A 401 -1.20 28.45 13.40
CA SER A 401 -0.14 29.06 14.19
C SER A 401 1.08 29.49 13.36
N GLY A 402 1.06 29.25 12.04
CA GLY A 402 2.15 29.57 11.11
C GLY A 402 3.26 28.52 11.07
N LYS A 403 3.04 27.32 11.62
CA LYS A 403 3.94 26.17 11.51
C LYS A 403 3.46 25.27 10.37
N CYS A 404 3.47 25.81 9.16
CA CYS A 404 2.91 25.13 8.01
C CYS A 404 3.95 24.19 7.40
N PRO A 405 3.69 22.88 7.30
CA PRO A 405 4.43 22.01 6.40
C PRO A 405 4.31 22.50 4.95
N ASP A 406 5.27 22.13 4.10
CA ASP A 406 5.31 22.58 2.71
C ASP A 406 4.24 21.89 1.86
N ILE A 407 4.12 20.57 2.02
CA ILE A 407 3.17 19.71 1.31
C ILE A 407 2.24 19.04 2.34
N LEU A 408 0.97 18.89 1.98
CA LEU A 408 -0.10 18.49 2.88
C LEU A 408 -0.87 17.32 2.27
N MET A 409 -1.01 16.22 3.00
CA MET A 409 -2.05 15.23 2.72
C MET A 409 -3.40 15.79 3.20
N LEU A 410 -4.34 15.93 2.28
CA LEU A 410 -5.64 16.58 2.50
C LEU A 410 -6.78 15.58 2.72
N GLU A 411 -6.48 14.29 2.91
CA GLU A 411 -7.49 13.30 3.23
C GLU A 411 -8.15 13.61 4.58
N GLY A 412 -9.49 13.60 4.61
CA GLY A 412 -10.27 14.02 5.77
C GLY A 412 -10.19 15.52 6.09
N ILE A 413 -9.60 16.32 5.20
CA ILE A 413 -9.54 17.79 5.31
C ILE A 413 -10.47 18.41 4.28
N ASN A 414 -11.32 19.33 4.74
CA ASN A 414 -12.10 20.18 3.84
C ASN A 414 -11.17 21.17 3.11
N SER A 415 -10.63 20.74 1.98
CA SER A 415 -9.68 21.50 1.14
C SER A 415 -10.28 22.80 0.63
N ASP A 416 -11.58 22.82 0.31
CA ASP A 416 -12.29 24.03 -0.13
C ASP A 416 -12.25 25.14 0.92
N SER A 417 -12.51 24.81 2.18
CA SER A 417 -12.40 25.75 3.31
C SER A 417 -10.98 26.30 3.43
N TRP A 418 -9.97 25.44 3.29
CA TRP A 418 -8.56 25.85 3.40
C TRP A 418 -8.11 26.73 2.23
N ALA A 419 -8.57 26.42 1.00
CA ALA A 419 -8.33 27.24 -0.18
C ALA A 419 -8.96 28.64 -0.03
N ARG A 420 -10.23 28.76 0.39
CA ARG A 420 -10.88 30.06 0.63
C ARG A 420 -10.19 30.90 1.70
N ARG A 421 -9.57 30.25 2.69
CA ARG A 421 -8.81 30.90 3.76
C ARG A 421 -7.37 31.27 3.35
N GLY A 422 -6.97 30.94 2.13
CA GLY A 422 -5.63 31.22 1.59
C GLY A 422 -4.54 30.37 2.23
N LEU A 423 -4.87 29.15 2.69
CA LEU A 423 -3.90 28.22 3.27
C LEU A 423 -3.25 27.31 2.21
N LEU A 424 -3.87 27.18 1.03
CA LEU A 424 -3.39 26.34 -0.07
C LEU A 424 -2.98 27.19 -1.27
N LEU A 425 -1.89 26.77 -1.93
CA LEU A 425 -1.40 27.35 -3.17
C LEU A 425 -2.32 26.95 -4.34
N GLU A 426 -2.57 27.88 -5.27
CA GLU A 426 -3.26 27.60 -6.52
C GLU A 426 -2.27 26.96 -7.52
N LEU A 427 -2.67 25.85 -8.15
CA LEU A 427 -1.80 24.95 -8.90
C LEU A 427 -1.96 25.04 -10.43
N ASN A 428 -3.03 25.65 -10.95
CA ASN A 428 -3.22 25.77 -12.40
C ASN A 428 -2.06 26.51 -13.06
N ALA A 429 -1.55 27.57 -12.42
CA ALA A 429 -0.39 28.31 -12.93
C ALA A 429 0.89 27.45 -13.05
N PHE A 430 1.06 26.44 -12.20
CA PHE A 430 2.19 25.52 -12.26
C PHE A 430 1.98 24.43 -13.32
N ILE A 431 0.78 23.87 -13.41
CA ILE A 431 0.41 22.90 -14.46
C ILE A 431 0.60 23.50 -15.85
N ASP A 432 0.16 24.74 -16.05
CA ASP A 432 0.17 25.43 -17.34
C ASP A 432 1.49 26.20 -17.61
N GLY A 433 2.43 26.14 -16.67
CA GLY A 433 3.73 26.82 -16.75
C GLY A 433 4.75 26.14 -17.67
N GLU A 434 5.94 26.75 -17.80
CA GLU A 434 7.03 26.22 -18.64
C GLU A 434 7.50 24.83 -18.16
N ASP A 435 7.62 24.66 -16.84
CA ASP A 435 7.92 23.39 -16.18
C ASP A 435 6.66 22.60 -15.81
N GLY A 436 5.54 22.88 -16.47
CA GLY A 436 4.25 22.27 -16.24
C GLY A 436 4.08 20.87 -16.84
N VAL A 437 2.83 20.44 -16.96
CA VAL A 437 2.44 19.17 -17.60
C VAL A 437 1.43 19.49 -18.69
N ASP A 438 1.60 18.92 -19.88
CA ASP A 438 0.59 19.04 -20.93
C ASP A 438 -0.71 18.36 -20.48
N ARG A 439 -1.74 19.16 -20.19
CA ARG A 439 -3.06 18.68 -19.78
C ARG A 439 -3.69 17.71 -20.77
N ALA A 440 -3.31 17.75 -22.05
CA ALA A 440 -3.79 16.78 -23.03
C ALA A 440 -3.31 15.34 -22.76
N LEU A 441 -2.23 15.18 -21.99
CA LEU A 441 -1.75 13.88 -21.51
C LEU A 441 -2.54 13.37 -20.30
N LEU A 442 -3.36 14.22 -19.68
CA LEU A 442 -4.10 13.93 -18.47
C LEU A 442 -5.59 13.74 -18.76
N PHE A 443 -6.28 13.01 -17.87
CA PHE A 443 -7.72 13.12 -17.69
C PHE A 443 -8.05 14.45 -16.99
N ASP A 444 -7.81 15.56 -17.69
CA ASP A 444 -7.95 16.93 -17.18
C ASP A 444 -9.38 17.24 -16.70
N ASN A 445 -10.38 16.53 -17.20
CA ASN A 445 -11.76 16.58 -16.69
C ASN A 445 -11.86 16.24 -15.20
N TRP A 446 -11.05 15.31 -14.69
CA TRP A 446 -11.03 14.96 -13.27
C TRP A 446 -10.45 16.10 -12.43
N LEU A 447 -9.33 16.68 -12.89
CA LEU A 447 -8.71 17.82 -12.21
C LEU A 447 -9.63 19.03 -12.21
N ARG A 448 -10.27 19.34 -13.34
CA ARG A 448 -11.24 20.43 -13.45
C ARG A 448 -12.45 20.23 -12.54
N ALA A 449 -12.94 19.00 -12.37
CA ALA A 449 -14.02 18.72 -11.42
C ALA A 449 -13.64 19.04 -9.96
N SER A 450 -12.34 19.01 -9.65
CA SER A 450 -11.78 19.39 -8.35
C SER A 450 -11.51 20.88 -8.17
N GLU A 451 -11.67 21.71 -9.21
CA GLU A 451 -11.46 23.15 -9.09
C GLU A 451 -12.52 23.80 -8.19
N LEU A 452 -12.09 24.88 -7.53
CA LEU A 452 -12.95 25.77 -6.76
C LEU A 452 -12.81 27.18 -7.32
N ASP A 453 -13.90 27.75 -7.81
CA ASP A 453 -13.91 29.08 -8.47
C ASP A 453 -12.88 29.17 -9.62
N GLY A 454 -12.63 28.05 -10.32
CA GLY A 454 -11.65 27.92 -11.40
C GLY A 454 -10.18 27.79 -10.97
N GLY A 455 -9.90 27.65 -9.67
CA GLY A 455 -8.57 27.37 -9.14
C GLY A 455 -8.43 25.92 -8.68
N LEU A 456 -7.30 25.28 -8.98
CA LEU A 456 -6.97 23.95 -8.50
C LEU A 456 -6.07 24.06 -7.27
N TYR A 457 -6.42 23.40 -6.16
CA TYR A 457 -5.70 23.53 -4.89
C TYR A 457 -5.11 22.23 -4.37
N SER A 458 -5.31 21.13 -5.10
CA SER A 458 -4.72 19.83 -4.78
C SER A 458 -4.54 18.97 -6.02
N ILE A 459 -3.59 18.04 -5.95
CA ILE A 459 -3.38 16.97 -6.92
C ILE A 459 -3.56 15.64 -6.19
N PRO A 460 -4.61 14.87 -6.51
CA PRO A 460 -4.76 13.49 -6.03
C PRO A 460 -3.65 12.57 -6.54
N MET A 461 -3.18 11.68 -5.67
CA MET A 461 -2.22 10.63 -6.02
C MET A 461 -2.78 9.66 -7.04
N SER A 462 -4.06 9.33 -6.91
CA SER A 462 -4.80 8.47 -7.83
C SER A 462 -6.29 8.80 -7.77
N TRP A 463 -7.05 8.10 -8.61
CA TRP A 463 -8.48 8.31 -8.78
C TRP A 463 -9.21 6.98 -8.89
N LYS A 464 -10.42 6.91 -8.34
CA LYS A 464 -11.39 5.85 -8.68
C LYS A 464 -12.45 6.46 -9.61
N VAL A 465 -12.86 5.76 -10.65
CA VAL A 465 -14.00 6.19 -11.48
C VAL A 465 -15.18 5.31 -11.16
N TRP A 466 -16.23 5.88 -10.62
CA TRP A 466 -17.46 5.19 -10.25
C TRP A 466 -18.49 5.25 -11.36
N ALA A 467 -19.14 4.13 -11.63
CA ALA A 467 -20.24 4.06 -12.60
C ALA A 467 -21.27 3.00 -12.20
N ALA A 468 -22.44 3.07 -12.85
CA ALA A 468 -23.42 2.00 -12.83
C ALA A 468 -23.73 1.49 -14.24
N ALA A 469 -23.90 0.18 -14.35
CA ALA A 469 -24.25 -0.49 -15.59
C ALA A 469 -25.51 -1.36 -15.44
N ALA A 470 -26.20 -1.56 -16.55
CA ALA A 470 -27.33 -2.45 -16.67
C ALA A 470 -27.29 -3.18 -18.01
N ALA A 471 -28.05 -4.27 -18.13
CA ALA A 471 -28.25 -4.93 -19.41
C ALA A 471 -28.90 -3.97 -20.43
N ALA A 472 -28.44 -3.96 -21.69
CA ALA A 472 -29.03 -3.11 -22.74
C ALA A 472 -30.55 -3.29 -22.89
N ALA A 473 -31.07 -4.49 -22.60
CA ALA A 473 -32.50 -4.77 -22.61
C ALA A 473 -33.34 -3.77 -21.78
N TYR A 474 -32.75 -3.18 -20.73
CA TYR A 474 -33.42 -2.25 -19.84
C TYR A 474 -32.94 -0.80 -20.00
N ALA A 475 -31.69 -0.59 -20.44
CA ALA A 475 -31.04 0.72 -20.38
C ALA A 475 -30.39 1.20 -21.68
N SER A 476 -30.57 0.50 -22.82
CA SER A 476 -29.96 0.90 -24.10
C SER A 476 -30.31 2.35 -24.49
N GLY A 477 -29.29 3.11 -24.90
CA GLY A 477 -29.40 4.52 -25.32
C GLY A 477 -29.50 5.53 -24.18
N ARG A 478 -29.31 5.11 -22.93
CA ARG A 478 -29.26 6.02 -21.77
C ARG A 478 -27.82 6.39 -21.43
N GLU A 479 -27.59 7.68 -21.21
CA GLU A 479 -26.31 8.27 -20.76
C GLU A 479 -26.57 9.05 -19.46
N GLY A 480 -27.20 8.38 -18.50
CA GLY A 480 -27.77 8.95 -17.28
C GLY A 480 -29.16 8.38 -17.00
N MET A 481 -29.49 8.20 -15.73
CA MET A 481 -30.76 7.64 -15.28
C MET A 481 -31.35 8.49 -14.15
N SER A 482 -32.64 8.85 -14.24
CA SER A 482 -33.33 9.46 -13.10
C SER A 482 -33.94 8.39 -12.18
N TYR A 483 -34.27 8.74 -10.94
CA TYR A 483 -35.02 7.84 -10.06
C TYR A 483 -36.39 7.46 -10.61
N ALA A 484 -37.03 8.37 -11.35
CA ALA A 484 -38.28 8.08 -12.07
C ALA A 484 -38.09 7.06 -13.21
N ASP A 485 -36.95 7.08 -13.90
CA ASP A 485 -36.61 6.06 -14.90
C ASP A 485 -36.44 4.69 -14.27
N VAL A 486 -35.74 4.61 -13.13
CA VAL A 486 -35.60 3.38 -12.36
C VAL A 486 -36.99 2.83 -12.03
N ASP A 487 -37.85 3.63 -11.41
CA ASP A 487 -39.19 3.19 -11.04
C ASP A 487 -40.04 2.77 -12.27
N ALA A 488 -39.90 3.47 -13.40
CA ALA A 488 -40.58 3.10 -14.64
C ALA A 488 -40.07 1.76 -15.21
N ILE A 489 -38.76 1.51 -15.14
CA ILE A 489 -38.16 0.25 -15.59
C ILE A 489 -38.63 -0.91 -14.71
N LEU A 490 -38.59 -0.77 -13.37
CA LEU A 490 -39.07 -1.81 -12.45
C LEU A 490 -40.57 -2.07 -12.65
N ALA A 491 -41.39 -1.02 -12.83
CA ALA A 491 -42.82 -1.19 -13.07
C ALA A 491 -43.14 -1.91 -14.39
N ALA A 492 -42.34 -1.67 -15.44
CA ALA A 492 -42.49 -2.33 -16.73
C ALA A 492 -41.94 -3.76 -16.75
N ASN A 493 -41.06 -4.10 -15.79
CA ASN A 493 -40.33 -5.37 -15.73
C ASN A 493 -40.46 -6.01 -14.33
N PRO A 494 -41.61 -6.62 -13.99
CA PRO A 494 -41.86 -7.17 -12.65
C PRO A 494 -40.92 -8.31 -12.22
N GLN A 495 -40.13 -8.86 -13.15
CA GLN A 495 -39.08 -9.83 -12.86
C GLN A 495 -37.85 -9.20 -12.18
N ILE A 496 -37.65 -7.89 -12.37
CA ILE A 496 -36.62 -7.13 -11.66
C ILE A 496 -37.16 -6.88 -10.25
N GLU A 497 -36.55 -7.50 -9.27
CA GLU A 497 -36.95 -7.41 -7.86
C GLU A 497 -36.31 -6.20 -7.18
N TYR A 498 -35.08 -5.86 -7.54
CA TYR A 498 -34.31 -4.80 -6.89
C TYR A 498 -33.60 -3.91 -7.92
N ALA A 499 -33.53 -2.61 -7.61
CA ALA A 499 -32.74 -1.67 -8.41
C ALA A 499 -31.23 -1.95 -8.29
N VAL A 500 -30.76 -2.31 -7.09
CA VAL A 500 -29.37 -2.68 -6.76
C VAL A 500 -29.36 -3.94 -5.89
N GLY A 501 -28.17 -4.47 -5.61
CA GLY A 501 -27.99 -5.71 -4.86
C GLY A 501 -28.39 -5.66 -3.38
N LEU A 502 -28.83 -6.81 -2.83
CA LEU A 502 -29.20 -6.96 -1.42
C LEU A 502 -28.00 -6.97 -0.46
N ASN A 503 -26.78 -7.14 -0.98
CA ASN A 503 -25.52 -6.86 -0.26
C ASN A 503 -25.33 -5.37 0.06
N THR A 504 -26.21 -4.49 -0.41
CA THR A 504 -26.21 -3.07 -0.08
C THR A 504 -27.29 -2.79 0.97
N SER A 505 -26.89 -2.35 2.17
CA SER A 505 -27.85 -1.87 3.17
C SER A 505 -28.44 -0.52 2.76
N ARG A 506 -29.55 -0.10 3.37
CA ARG A 506 -30.13 1.25 3.16
C ARG A 506 -29.14 2.37 3.46
N GLN A 507 -28.24 2.14 4.42
CA GLN A 507 -27.23 3.10 4.83
C GLN A 507 -26.13 3.19 3.77
N ALA A 508 -25.59 2.04 3.36
CA ALA A 508 -24.61 1.98 2.26
C ALA A 508 -25.18 2.53 0.93
N TYR A 509 -26.47 2.30 0.66
CA TYR A 509 -27.13 2.89 -0.51
C TYR A 509 -27.22 4.41 -0.42
N LEU A 510 -27.59 4.95 0.75
CA LEU A 510 -27.65 6.40 0.97
C LEU A 510 -26.28 7.04 0.74
N GLU A 511 -25.23 6.46 1.30
CA GLU A 511 -23.84 6.91 1.12
C GLU A 511 -23.42 6.85 -0.36
N THR A 512 -23.65 5.72 -1.04
CA THR A 512 -23.34 5.57 -2.47
C THR A 512 -24.09 6.62 -3.31
N ALA A 513 -25.39 6.79 -3.04
CA ALA A 513 -26.22 7.74 -3.76
C ALA A 513 -25.78 9.19 -3.55
N LEU A 514 -25.42 9.56 -2.31
CA LEU A 514 -24.84 10.87 -2.01
C LEU A 514 -23.47 11.04 -2.69
N GLY A 515 -22.66 9.99 -2.75
CA GLY A 515 -21.38 9.98 -3.46
C GLY A 515 -21.54 10.43 -4.91
N PHE A 516 -22.52 9.90 -5.65
CA PHE A 516 -22.80 10.33 -7.03
C PHE A 516 -23.51 11.68 -7.15
N ASN A 517 -24.32 12.06 -6.16
CA ASN A 517 -25.28 13.16 -6.29
C ASN A 517 -24.92 14.43 -5.50
N ALA A 518 -23.87 14.42 -4.68
CA ALA A 518 -23.50 15.57 -3.84
C ALA A 518 -23.30 16.86 -4.66
N ALA A 519 -22.66 16.78 -5.83
CA ALA A 519 -22.46 17.92 -6.73
C ALA A 519 -23.76 18.55 -7.26
N TYR A 520 -24.89 17.82 -7.22
CA TYR A 520 -26.21 18.31 -7.61
C TYR A 520 -27.06 18.78 -6.42
N LEU A 521 -26.61 18.50 -5.18
CA LEU A 521 -27.26 18.90 -3.94
C LEU A 521 -26.52 20.06 -3.27
N ILE A 522 -25.22 20.22 -3.55
CA ILE A 522 -24.33 21.23 -2.96
C ILE A 522 -23.60 21.96 -4.08
N ASP A 523 -23.85 23.27 -4.16
CA ASP A 523 -23.06 24.21 -4.94
C ASP A 523 -21.83 24.60 -4.11
N ARG A 524 -20.69 23.97 -4.43
CA ARG A 524 -19.41 24.18 -3.75
C ARG A 524 -18.96 25.63 -3.88
N GLU A 525 -19.01 26.21 -5.08
CA GLU A 525 -18.57 27.59 -5.32
C GLU A 525 -19.41 28.60 -4.51
N ALA A 526 -20.74 28.48 -4.58
CA ALA A 526 -21.62 29.41 -3.87
C ALA A 526 -21.74 29.13 -2.36
N GLY A 527 -21.22 27.98 -1.87
CA GLY A 527 -21.38 27.54 -0.48
C GLY A 527 -22.84 27.31 -0.09
N LYS A 528 -23.65 26.78 -1.01
CA LYS A 528 -25.11 26.59 -0.83
C LYS A 528 -25.51 25.15 -1.11
N CYS A 529 -26.63 24.73 -0.53
CA CYS A 529 -27.22 23.43 -0.83
C CYS A 529 -28.73 23.52 -1.08
N ASP A 530 -29.28 22.53 -1.78
CA ASP A 530 -30.73 22.32 -1.98
C ASP A 530 -31.11 20.84 -1.90
N PHE A 531 -31.26 20.37 -0.67
CA PHE A 531 -31.80 19.05 -0.32
C PHE A 531 -33.33 18.98 -0.39
N THR A 532 -34.01 20.09 -0.76
CA THR A 532 -35.47 20.16 -0.88
C THR A 532 -35.95 20.22 -2.34
N SER A 533 -35.05 19.94 -3.27
CA SER A 533 -35.28 19.96 -4.71
C SER A 533 -36.11 18.78 -5.23
N GLY A 534 -36.36 17.76 -4.40
CA GLY A 534 -36.97 16.49 -4.77
C GLY A 534 -35.95 15.37 -4.95
N LEU A 535 -34.70 15.69 -5.36
CA LEU A 535 -33.67 14.68 -5.61
C LEU A 535 -33.31 13.91 -4.34
N PHE A 536 -33.14 14.60 -3.21
CA PHE A 536 -32.79 13.95 -1.95
C PHE A 536 -33.96 13.13 -1.38
N GLU A 537 -35.20 13.58 -1.55
CA GLU A 537 -36.37 12.80 -1.20
C GLU A 537 -36.46 11.50 -2.02
N ASP A 538 -36.11 11.53 -3.31
CA ASP A 538 -36.04 10.34 -4.17
C ASP A 538 -34.91 9.38 -3.72
N ILE A 539 -33.74 9.92 -3.34
CA ILE A 539 -32.64 9.16 -2.74
C ILE A 539 -33.14 8.40 -1.50
N LEU A 540 -33.76 9.11 -0.56
CA LEU A 540 -34.31 8.53 0.67
C LEU A 540 -35.36 7.45 0.36
N ALA A 541 -36.25 7.70 -0.62
CA ALA A 541 -37.28 6.76 -1.01
C ALA A 541 -36.70 5.46 -1.60
N GLN A 542 -35.63 5.54 -2.41
CA GLN A 542 -34.94 4.34 -2.91
C GLN A 542 -34.13 3.65 -1.82
N ALA A 543 -33.43 4.39 -0.96
CA ALA A 543 -32.70 3.84 0.18
C ALA A 543 -33.62 3.02 1.09
N ALA A 544 -34.85 3.50 1.34
CA ALA A 544 -35.84 2.81 2.15
C ALA A 544 -36.34 1.47 1.54
N LYS A 545 -36.11 1.22 0.24
CA LYS A 545 -36.42 -0.06 -0.41
C LYS A 545 -35.33 -1.12 -0.16
N GLN A 546 -34.17 -0.72 0.35
CA GLN A 546 -33.04 -1.61 0.66
C GLN A 546 -33.17 -2.24 2.07
N PRO A 547 -32.51 -3.38 2.32
CA PRO A 547 -32.54 -4.01 3.63
C PRO A 547 -31.87 -3.12 4.70
N ALA A 548 -32.25 -3.30 5.97
CA ALA A 548 -31.63 -2.56 7.07
C ALA A 548 -30.15 -2.93 7.26
N GLU A 549 -29.84 -4.21 7.11
CA GLU A 549 -28.49 -4.77 7.12
C GLU A 549 -28.23 -5.45 5.77
N ALA A 550 -26.99 -5.38 5.30
CA ALA A 550 -26.59 -6.01 4.04
C ALA A 550 -26.76 -7.53 4.12
N VAL A 551 -27.29 -8.13 3.05
CA VAL A 551 -27.37 -9.58 2.89
C VAL A 551 -26.08 -10.07 2.22
N THR A 552 -25.07 -10.37 3.03
CA THR A 552 -23.74 -10.78 2.55
C THR A 552 -23.53 -12.31 2.56
N GLY A 553 -24.29 -13.04 3.38
CA GLY A 553 -24.12 -14.48 3.58
C GLY A 553 -23.03 -14.87 4.60
N GLU A 554 -22.42 -13.91 5.30
CA GLU A 554 -21.43 -14.16 6.36
C GLU A 554 -22.07 -14.30 7.76
N GLY A 555 -21.51 -15.18 8.61
CA GLY A 555 -21.74 -15.12 10.07
C GLY A 555 -22.39 -16.31 10.80
N THR A 556 -22.31 -17.56 10.31
CA THR A 556 -22.69 -18.74 11.14
C THR A 556 -21.52 -19.69 11.41
N PRO A 557 -21.55 -20.46 12.53
CA PRO A 557 -20.46 -21.37 12.92
C PRO A 557 -20.16 -22.53 11.96
N TYR A 558 -20.88 -22.67 10.83
CA TYR A 558 -20.82 -23.82 9.93
C TYR A 558 -20.50 -23.49 8.46
N GLY A 559 -20.12 -22.24 8.14
CA GLY A 559 -19.79 -21.85 6.77
C GLY A 559 -21.03 -21.67 5.88
N TYR A 560 -20.93 -20.70 4.98
CA TYR A 560 -21.90 -20.24 3.96
C TYR A 560 -23.20 -21.05 3.82
N GLU A 561 -24.34 -20.50 4.27
CA GLU A 561 -25.66 -20.92 3.78
C GLU A 561 -26.08 -19.99 2.63
N TRP A 562 -26.36 -20.59 1.46
CA TRP A 562 -26.66 -19.92 0.20
C TRP A 562 -28.07 -19.29 0.23
N ASP A 563 -28.17 -17.97 -0.02
CA ASP A 563 -29.42 -17.34 -0.52
C ASP A 563 -29.20 -16.03 -1.32
N TYR A 564 -27.98 -15.46 -1.37
CA TYR A 564 -27.67 -14.28 -2.18
C TYR A 564 -26.41 -14.48 -3.04
N ASN A 565 -26.53 -14.22 -4.34
CA ASN A 565 -25.43 -14.17 -5.31
C ASN A 565 -25.76 -13.05 -6.32
N GLU A 566 -25.07 -11.91 -6.20
CA GLU A 566 -25.33 -10.72 -7.02
C GLU A 566 -25.17 -10.98 -8.53
N GLN A 567 -24.13 -11.72 -8.93
CA GLN A 567 -23.90 -12.07 -10.34
C GLN A 567 -25.08 -12.88 -10.91
N ALA A 568 -25.60 -13.84 -10.14
CA ALA A 568 -26.77 -14.62 -10.55
C ALA A 568 -28.06 -13.77 -10.60
N MET A 569 -28.21 -12.80 -9.71
CA MET A 569 -29.35 -11.86 -9.72
C MET A 569 -29.34 -10.96 -10.96
N LEU A 570 -28.16 -10.44 -11.33
CA LEU A 570 -27.96 -9.66 -12.54
C LEU A 570 -28.21 -10.52 -13.79
N ALA A 571 -27.59 -11.71 -13.86
CA ALA A 571 -27.70 -12.61 -15.01
C ALA A 571 -29.13 -13.14 -15.24
N SER A 572 -29.89 -13.34 -14.16
CA SER A 572 -31.31 -13.73 -14.23
C SER A 572 -32.27 -12.56 -14.44
N GLY A 573 -31.76 -11.32 -14.48
CA GLY A 573 -32.56 -10.10 -14.64
C GLY A 573 -33.43 -9.76 -13.41
N ARG A 574 -33.07 -10.26 -12.23
CA ARG A 574 -33.72 -9.95 -10.95
C ARG A 574 -33.17 -8.68 -10.30
N GLN A 575 -32.03 -8.19 -10.76
CA GLN A 575 -31.42 -6.92 -10.36
C GLN A 575 -31.19 -6.03 -11.60
N LEU A 576 -31.44 -4.72 -11.47
CA LEU A 576 -31.30 -3.78 -12.59
C LEU A 576 -29.86 -3.30 -12.77
N LEU A 577 -29.26 -2.73 -11.73
CA LEU A 577 -27.97 -2.04 -11.77
C LEU A 577 -26.90 -2.85 -11.04
N TYR A 578 -25.71 -2.89 -11.63
CA TYR A 578 -24.47 -3.15 -10.91
C TYR A 578 -23.71 -1.83 -10.80
N THR A 579 -23.23 -1.49 -9.60
CA THR A 579 -22.54 -0.21 -9.31
C THR A 579 -21.18 -0.52 -8.72
N GLY A 580 -20.15 0.20 -9.16
CA GLY A 580 -18.82 0.02 -8.61
C GLY A 580 -17.77 0.88 -9.30
N VAL A 581 -16.52 0.70 -8.87
CA VAL A 581 -15.35 1.30 -9.50
C VAL A 581 -15.10 0.61 -10.84
N VAL A 582 -14.93 1.41 -11.88
CA VAL A 582 -14.55 0.97 -13.21
C VAL A 582 -13.05 0.67 -13.19
N ASN A 583 -12.71 -0.60 -12.95
CA ASN A 583 -11.35 -1.09 -13.15
C ASN A 583 -11.35 -2.39 -14.00
N LEU A 584 -10.16 -2.84 -14.39
CA LEU A 584 -9.99 -3.97 -15.32
C LEU A 584 -10.62 -5.29 -14.82
N TYR A 585 -10.55 -5.57 -13.52
CA TYR A 585 -11.17 -6.75 -12.91
C TYR A 585 -12.71 -6.63 -12.83
N VAL A 586 -13.21 -5.44 -12.53
CA VAL A 586 -14.65 -5.18 -12.39
C VAL A 586 -15.32 -5.12 -13.77
N LEU A 587 -14.65 -4.64 -14.82
CA LEU A 587 -15.12 -4.66 -16.22
C LEU A 587 -15.46 -6.07 -16.72
N ARG A 588 -14.65 -7.06 -16.34
CA ARG A 588 -14.97 -8.47 -16.60
C ARG A 588 -16.21 -8.90 -15.81
N THR A 589 -16.30 -8.51 -14.55
CA THR A 589 -17.46 -8.82 -13.69
C THR A 589 -18.76 -8.23 -14.24
N PHE A 590 -18.75 -7.00 -14.75
CA PHE A 590 -19.87 -6.39 -15.47
C PHE A 590 -20.31 -7.28 -16.64
N THR A 591 -19.34 -7.77 -17.43
CA THR A 591 -19.64 -8.59 -18.60
C THR A 591 -20.18 -9.97 -18.24
N ASP A 592 -19.56 -10.65 -17.27
CA ASP A 592 -19.97 -11.97 -16.80
C ASP A 592 -21.37 -11.93 -16.16
N ALA A 593 -21.71 -10.84 -15.47
CA ALA A 593 -22.99 -10.68 -14.77
C ALA A 593 -24.13 -10.14 -15.65
N LEU A 594 -23.87 -9.20 -16.56
CA LEU A 594 -24.88 -8.51 -17.37
C LEU A 594 -24.94 -8.97 -18.84
N GLY A 595 -23.95 -9.76 -19.28
CA GLY A 595 -23.71 -10.11 -20.68
C GLY A 595 -22.96 -9.02 -21.45
N GLU A 596 -22.43 -9.36 -22.63
CA GLU A 596 -21.57 -8.48 -23.46
C GLU A 596 -22.24 -7.17 -23.89
N ASP A 597 -23.56 -7.20 -24.07
CA ASP A 597 -24.39 -6.07 -24.48
C ASP A 597 -24.75 -5.13 -23.31
N PHE A 598 -24.09 -5.21 -22.16
CA PHE A 598 -24.33 -4.25 -21.09
C PHE A 598 -24.02 -2.81 -21.52
N VAL A 599 -24.66 -1.85 -20.85
CA VAL A 599 -24.43 -0.41 -21.06
C VAL A 599 -24.16 0.28 -19.74
N PHE A 600 -23.20 1.20 -19.73
CA PHE A 600 -23.02 2.15 -18.65
C PHE A 600 -24.11 3.21 -18.73
N CYS A 601 -25.11 3.09 -17.87
CA CYS A 601 -26.31 3.92 -17.91
C CYS A 601 -26.32 5.00 -16.83
N GLY A 602 -25.31 5.01 -15.96
CA GLY A 602 -25.16 5.97 -14.88
C GLY A 602 -25.90 5.57 -13.61
N PHE A 603 -25.33 5.91 -12.46
CA PHE A 603 -26.04 5.83 -11.19
C PHE A 603 -27.25 6.79 -11.19
N PRO A 604 -28.40 6.39 -10.61
CA PRO A 604 -29.59 7.22 -10.64
C PRO A 604 -29.44 8.58 -9.94
N GLY A 605 -29.92 9.64 -10.58
CA GLY A 605 -29.98 10.98 -10.00
C GLY A 605 -29.67 12.09 -11.01
N GLY A 606 -28.72 12.96 -10.68
CA GLY A 606 -28.28 14.08 -11.50
C GLY A 606 -27.23 13.71 -12.54
N GLY A 607 -27.32 14.30 -13.74
CA GLY A 607 -26.31 14.18 -14.79
C GLY A 607 -26.17 12.76 -15.37
N ARG A 608 -24.93 12.38 -15.68
CA ARG A 608 -24.60 11.09 -16.34
C ARG A 608 -24.47 9.93 -15.36
N GLY A 609 -24.39 10.17 -14.06
CA GLY A 609 -24.21 9.13 -13.04
C GLY A 609 -22.85 8.40 -13.12
N VAL A 610 -21.81 9.10 -13.57
CA VAL A 610 -20.41 8.67 -13.60
C VAL A 610 -19.62 9.74 -12.85
N ALA A 611 -18.73 9.33 -11.95
CA ALA A 611 -18.04 10.27 -11.07
C ALA A 611 -16.61 9.84 -10.77
N ALA A 612 -15.69 10.81 -10.67
CA ALA A 612 -14.30 10.60 -10.32
C ALA A 612 -14.09 10.87 -8.82
N GLU A 613 -13.52 9.93 -8.09
CA GLU A 613 -13.17 10.06 -6.68
C GLU A 613 -11.67 10.37 -6.57
N PRO A 614 -11.28 11.52 -5.99
CA PRO A 614 -9.89 11.82 -5.72
C PRO A 614 -9.37 11.00 -4.53
N ILE A 615 -8.27 10.26 -4.72
CA ILE A 615 -7.64 9.47 -3.67
C ILE A 615 -6.33 10.14 -3.24
N LEU A 616 -6.16 10.31 -1.93
CA LEU A 616 -5.00 10.96 -1.30
C LEU A 616 -4.64 12.31 -1.97
N PRO A 617 -5.54 13.32 -1.91
CA PRO A 617 -5.26 14.66 -2.42
C PRO A 617 -4.06 15.30 -1.72
N LEU A 618 -3.07 15.75 -2.48
CA LEU A 618 -1.91 16.51 -2.00
C LEU A 618 -2.06 18.00 -2.32
N GLY A 619 -1.90 18.85 -1.32
CA GLY A 619 -1.86 20.30 -1.50
C GLY A 619 -0.49 20.89 -1.15
N ILE A 620 -0.18 22.06 -1.69
CA ILE A 620 0.99 22.85 -1.28
C ILE A 620 0.50 23.97 -0.36
N SER A 621 1.18 24.15 0.77
CA SER A 621 0.91 25.26 1.69
C SER A 621 1.20 26.60 1.01
N ALA A 622 0.27 27.54 1.10
CA ALA A 622 0.48 28.90 0.60
C ALA A 622 1.61 29.67 1.33
N ALA A 623 2.11 29.12 2.44
CA ALA A 623 3.18 29.69 3.26
C ALA A 623 4.57 29.09 2.97
N THR A 624 4.70 28.11 2.07
CA THR A 624 6.01 27.54 1.73
C THR A 624 6.95 28.60 1.13
N GLU A 625 8.24 28.50 1.44
CA GLU A 625 9.29 29.30 0.82
C GLU A 625 9.83 28.65 -0.48
N HIS A 626 9.38 27.42 -0.79
CA HIS A 626 9.91 26.56 -1.86
C HIS A 626 8.80 26.02 -2.80
N PRO A 627 7.97 26.90 -3.41
CA PRO A 627 6.82 26.45 -4.20
C PRO A 627 7.21 25.68 -5.46
N ASP A 628 8.32 26.03 -6.11
CA ASP A 628 8.79 25.38 -7.34
C ASP A 628 9.31 23.96 -7.04
N GLU A 629 10.02 23.78 -5.92
CA GLU A 629 10.48 22.47 -5.47
C GLU A 629 9.31 21.58 -5.02
N CYS A 630 8.32 22.15 -4.32
CA CYS A 630 7.08 21.44 -3.98
C CYS A 630 6.31 21.01 -5.23
N TRP A 631 6.22 21.89 -6.23
CA TRP A 631 5.63 21.56 -7.52
C TRP A 631 6.39 20.44 -8.22
N SER A 632 7.72 20.44 -8.18
CA SER A 632 8.54 19.36 -8.75
C SER A 632 8.17 18.00 -8.15
N PHE A 633 7.91 17.94 -6.83
CA PHE A 633 7.42 16.73 -6.17
C PHE A 633 6.00 16.34 -6.64
N LEU A 634 5.03 17.26 -6.60
CA LEU A 634 3.66 16.97 -7.05
C LEU A 634 3.60 16.60 -8.54
N LYS A 635 4.46 17.18 -9.37
CA LYS A 635 4.58 16.84 -10.79
C LYS A 635 4.95 15.36 -10.99
N ALA A 636 5.77 14.78 -10.10
CA ALA A 636 6.11 13.37 -10.17
C ALA A 636 4.89 12.44 -10.10
N VAL A 637 3.82 12.88 -9.40
CA VAL A 637 2.51 12.19 -9.35
C VAL A 637 1.81 12.20 -10.72
N LEU A 638 1.92 13.30 -11.46
CA LEU A 638 1.25 13.49 -12.75
C LEU A 638 2.03 12.94 -13.95
N THR A 639 3.34 12.68 -13.81
CA THR A 639 4.21 12.36 -14.95
C THR A 639 4.87 10.98 -14.92
N LYS A 640 4.69 10.18 -13.85
CA LYS A 640 5.29 8.84 -13.74
C LYS A 640 4.23 7.74 -13.60
N GLU A 641 4.66 6.49 -13.80
CA GLU A 641 3.91 5.27 -13.51
C GLU A 641 3.54 5.22 -12.02
N SER A 642 2.52 5.98 -11.60
CA SER A 642 1.87 5.80 -10.31
C SER A 642 1.10 4.49 -10.37
N LYS A 643 1.79 3.35 -10.26
CA LYS A 643 1.14 2.05 -10.13
C LYS A 643 0.46 2.04 -8.77
N THR A 644 -0.84 2.28 -8.79
CA THR A 644 -1.68 2.14 -7.61
C THR A 644 -2.45 0.84 -7.73
N LEU A 645 -2.42 0.02 -6.69
CA LEU A 645 -3.28 -1.16 -6.65
C LEU A 645 -4.73 -0.67 -6.71
N ASP A 646 -5.49 -1.16 -7.70
CA ASP A 646 -6.93 -0.93 -7.89
C ASP A 646 -7.39 0.53 -8.16
N ASN A 647 -6.49 1.48 -8.39
CA ASN A 647 -6.80 2.89 -8.70
C ASN A 647 -6.09 3.39 -9.97
N TYR A 648 -6.49 4.55 -10.49
CA TYR A 648 -5.95 5.13 -11.73
C TYR A 648 -5.14 6.41 -11.50
N SER A 649 -4.05 6.53 -12.25
CA SER A 649 -3.36 7.82 -12.45
C SER A 649 -4.23 8.77 -13.28
N ALA A 650 -4.08 10.08 -13.05
CA ALA A 650 -4.61 11.07 -13.99
C ALA A 650 -3.91 11.02 -15.36
N LEU A 651 -2.73 10.37 -15.47
CA LEU A 651 -1.99 10.24 -16.71
C LEU A 651 -2.62 9.17 -17.63
N ARG A 652 -3.03 9.57 -18.84
CA ARG A 652 -3.74 8.70 -19.81
C ARG A 652 -2.91 7.48 -20.24
N SER A 653 -1.59 7.63 -20.33
CA SER A 653 -0.71 6.52 -20.71
C SER A 653 -0.66 5.42 -19.65
N CYS A 654 -0.88 5.73 -18.37
CA CYS A 654 -0.94 4.71 -17.32
C CYS A 654 -2.15 3.79 -17.52
N ALA A 655 -3.34 4.36 -17.70
CA ALA A 655 -4.55 3.56 -17.97
C ALA A 655 -4.42 2.74 -19.27
N SER A 656 -3.77 3.30 -20.30
CA SER A 656 -3.51 2.60 -21.56
C SER A 656 -2.56 1.41 -21.38
N ALA A 657 -1.44 1.60 -20.68
CA ALA A 657 -0.46 0.56 -20.40
C ALA A 657 -1.04 -0.58 -19.53
N GLU A 658 -1.89 -0.25 -18.54
CA GLU A 658 -2.57 -1.25 -17.74
C GLU A 658 -3.55 -2.09 -18.58
N ILE A 659 -4.28 -1.46 -19.50
CA ILE A 659 -5.16 -2.16 -20.43
C ILE A 659 -4.38 -3.06 -21.38
N GLU A 660 -3.27 -2.56 -21.95
CA GLU A 660 -2.40 -3.36 -22.82
C GLU A 660 -1.88 -4.59 -22.07
N GLN A 661 -1.31 -4.39 -20.88
CA GLN A 661 -0.83 -5.49 -20.04
C GLN A 661 -1.93 -6.50 -19.69
N TYR A 662 -3.14 -6.02 -19.43
CA TYR A 662 -4.29 -6.88 -19.13
C TYR A 662 -4.75 -7.68 -20.35
N LEU A 663 -4.81 -7.06 -21.53
CA LEU A 663 -5.17 -7.74 -22.77
C LEU A 663 -4.11 -8.79 -23.15
N GLU A 664 -2.82 -8.51 -22.92
CA GLU A 664 -1.73 -9.48 -23.06
C GLU A 664 -1.91 -10.67 -22.11
N ASN A 665 -2.15 -10.40 -20.82
CA ASN A 665 -2.40 -11.45 -19.82
C ASN A 665 -3.64 -12.29 -20.17
N LEU A 666 -4.72 -11.65 -20.65
CA LEU A 666 -5.93 -12.33 -21.10
C LEU A 666 -5.71 -13.21 -22.32
N ALA A 667 -4.90 -12.75 -23.28
CA ALA A 667 -4.55 -13.55 -24.45
C ALA A 667 -3.88 -14.85 -24.00
N GLY A 668 -2.94 -14.77 -23.06
CA GLY A 668 -2.34 -15.96 -22.47
C GLY A 668 -3.34 -16.87 -21.74
N TRP A 669 -4.26 -16.29 -20.95
CA TRP A 669 -5.31 -17.09 -20.30
C TRP A 669 -6.22 -17.84 -21.29
N ARG A 670 -6.58 -17.22 -22.43
CA ARG A 670 -7.34 -17.90 -23.50
C ARG A 670 -6.59 -19.10 -24.06
N GLU A 671 -5.29 -18.93 -24.29
CA GLU A 671 -4.42 -20.00 -24.80
C GLU A 671 -4.34 -21.17 -23.80
N ASN A 672 -4.39 -20.88 -22.48
CA ASN A 672 -4.43 -21.88 -21.40
C ASN A 672 -5.81 -22.53 -21.15
N GLY A 673 -6.77 -22.35 -22.06
CA GLY A 673 -8.08 -23.00 -21.99
C GLY A 673 -9.07 -22.36 -21.01
N TYR A 674 -8.82 -21.14 -20.54
CA TYR A 674 -9.85 -20.35 -19.88
C TYR A 674 -10.85 -19.85 -20.93
N ASP A 675 -12.11 -20.25 -20.78
CA ASP A 675 -13.21 -19.82 -21.67
C ASP A 675 -13.52 -18.34 -21.41
N LEU A 676 -12.98 -17.47 -22.27
CA LEU A 676 -13.20 -16.03 -22.26
C LEU A 676 -14.02 -15.67 -23.49
N THR A 677 -15.34 -15.78 -23.37
CA THR A 677 -16.28 -15.54 -24.49
C THR A 677 -16.39 -14.06 -24.87
N ALA A 678 -16.18 -13.16 -23.91
CA ALA A 678 -16.36 -11.72 -24.10
C ALA A 678 -15.24 -11.02 -24.89
N ASP A 679 -15.62 -10.05 -25.73
CA ASP A 679 -14.69 -9.13 -26.39
C ASP A 679 -14.16 -8.11 -25.38
N MET A 680 -13.10 -8.49 -24.66
CA MET A 680 -12.51 -7.65 -23.62
C MET A 680 -11.84 -6.38 -24.16
N GLU A 681 -11.41 -6.35 -25.42
CA GLU A 681 -10.88 -5.14 -26.06
C GLU A 681 -11.98 -4.08 -26.20
N ALA A 682 -13.17 -4.50 -26.65
CA ALA A 682 -14.34 -3.62 -26.70
C ALA A 682 -14.82 -3.21 -25.30
N VAL A 683 -14.74 -4.09 -24.31
CA VAL A 683 -15.12 -3.80 -22.91
C VAL A 683 -14.17 -2.76 -22.29
N THR A 684 -12.86 -2.93 -22.41
CA THR A 684 -11.88 -1.97 -21.85
C THR A 684 -11.94 -0.62 -22.57
N ALA A 685 -12.17 -0.61 -23.88
CA ALA A 685 -12.42 0.63 -24.62
C ALA A 685 -13.67 1.38 -24.12
N ARG A 686 -14.76 0.67 -23.78
CA ARG A 686 -15.95 1.28 -23.13
C ARG A 686 -15.61 1.86 -21.75
N GLY A 687 -14.79 1.17 -20.97
CA GLY A 687 -14.31 1.65 -19.67
C GLY A 687 -13.50 2.95 -19.80
N LEU A 688 -12.55 3.01 -20.74
CA LEU A 688 -11.78 4.23 -21.04
C LEU A 688 -12.66 5.39 -21.48
N ALA A 689 -13.70 5.13 -22.29
CA ALA A 689 -14.62 6.17 -22.69
C ALA A 689 -15.30 6.83 -21.48
N LEU A 690 -15.61 6.09 -20.41
CA LEU A 690 -16.13 6.68 -19.19
C LEU A 690 -15.14 7.60 -18.48
N PHE A 691 -13.84 7.31 -18.58
CA PHE A 691 -12.81 8.13 -17.96
C PHE A 691 -12.78 9.52 -18.59
N ASP A 692 -12.96 9.60 -19.91
CA ASP A 692 -13.10 10.85 -20.65
C ASP A 692 -14.40 11.62 -20.33
N GLU A 693 -15.39 10.93 -19.79
CA GLU A 693 -16.73 11.47 -19.55
C GLU A 693 -16.98 11.84 -18.08
N ALA A 694 -16.17 11.34 -17.14
CA ALA A 694 -16.31 11.62 -15.72
C ALA A 694 -15.92 13.08 -15.41
N ASP A 695 -16.90 13.95 -15.20
CA ASP A 695 -16.70 15.39 -14.96
C ASP A 695 -17.26 15.86 -13.62
N THR A 696 -17.73 14.93 -12.80
CA THR A 696 -18.31 15.17 -11.47
C THR A 696 -17.47 14.45 -10.43
N LEU A 697 -17.27 15.07 -9.26
CA LEU A 697 -16.59 14.38 -8.15
C LEU A 697 -17.53 13.44 -7.42
N TYR A 698 -17.01 12.25 -7.12
CA TYR A 698 -17.66 11.31 -6.21
C TYR A 698 -17.31 11.68 -4.76
N GLY A 699 -18.30 11.61 -3.89
CA GLY A 699 -18.12 11.72 -2.44
C GLY A 699 -18.77 12.96 -1.84
N LEU A 700 -18.72 13.02 -0.52
CA LEU A 700 -19.27 14.09 0.30
C LEU A 700 -18.37 14.28 1.52
N ASP A 701 -18.25 15.54 1.97
CA ASP A 701 -17.63 15.92 3.23
C ASP A 701 -18.20 15.09 4.41
N ALA A 702 -17.31 14.54 5.25
CA ALA A 702 -17.67 13.55 6.27
C ALA A 702 -18.63 14.12 7.33
N GLU A 703 -18.43 15.38 7.75
CA GLU A 703 -19.32 16.06 8.67
C GLU A 703 -20.70 16.33 8.05
N ALA A 704 -20.74 16.72 6.78
CA ALA A 704 -22.01 16.86 6.05
C ALA A 704 -22.74 15.51 5.93
N LEU A 705 -22.02 14.42 5.65
CA LEU A 705 -22.58 13.06 5.61
C LEU A 705 -23.15 12.66 6.97
N ALA A 706 -22.40 12.82 8.06
CA ALA A 706 -22.87 12.52 9.42
C ALA A 706 -24.13 13.31 9.82
N ILE A 707 -24.22 14.58 9.38
CA ILE A 707 -25.44 15.39 9.55
C ILE A 707 -26.63 14.77 8.80
N ILE A 708 -26.41 14.32 7.57
CA ILE A 708 -27.45 13.72 6.73
C ILE A 708 -27.94 12.41 7.34
N GLU A 709 -27.03 11.54 7.77
CA GLU A 709 -27.35 10.24 8.37
C GLU A 709 -28.19 10.38 9.64
N ASP A 710 -27.78 11.26 10.55
CA ASP A 710 -28.51 11.55 11.79
C ASP A 710 -29.92 12.09 11.51
N ALA A 711 -30.07 12.94 10.50
CA ALA A 711 -31.37 13.48 10.09
C ALA A 711 -32.24 12.47 9.31
N ALA A 712 -31.64 11.54 8.59
CA ALA A 712 -32.32 10.49 7.83
C ALA A 712 -32.76 9.30 8.70
N ALA A 713 -32.09 9.04 9.83
CA ALA A 713 -32.42 7.92 10.72
C ALA A 713 -33.89 7.89 11.18
N PRO A 714 -34.52 9.00 11.61
CA PRO A 714 -35.97 9.01 11.93
C PRO A 714 -36.88 8.72 10.73
N PHE A 715 -36.47 9.05 9.51
CA PHE A 715 -37.22 8.68 8.30
C PHE A 715 -37.19 7.16 8.11
N PHE A 716 -36.01 6.53 8.24
CA PHE A 716 -35.88 5.07 8.14
C PHE A 716 -36.61 4.32 9.27
N ALA A 717 -36.80 4.95 10.42
CA ALA A 717 -37.63 4.45 11.53
C ALA A 717 -39.14 4.66 11.33
N GLY A 718 -39.55 5.37 10.26
CA GLY A 718 -40.96 5.69 9.98
C GLY A 718 -41.53 6.82 10.86
N GLU A 719 -40.67 7.57 11.54
CA GLU A 719 -41.05 8.66 12.45
C GLU A 719 -41.26 10.00 11.73
N LYS A 720 -40.66 10.15 10.54
CA LYS A 720 -40.75 11.37 9.70
C LYS A 720 -40.99 11.01 8.23
N SER A 721 -41.54 11.97 7.47
CA SER A 721 -41.62 11.87 6.01
C SER A 721 -40.26 12.19 5.37
N ALA A 722 -40.06 11.78 4.11
CA ALA A 722 -38.85 12.14 3.36
C ALA A 722 -38.69 13.67 3.24
N ALA A 723 -39.79 14.40 3.03
CA ALA A 723 -39.79 15.86 2.96
C ALA A 723 -39.41 16.53 4.30
N ASP A 724 -39.83 15.96 5.44
CA ASP A 724 -39.44 16.48 6.75
C ASP A 724 -37.95 16.24 7.03
N ALA A 725 -37.42 15.06 6.64
CA ALA A 725 -35.99 14.75 6.74
C ALA A 725 -35.16 15.66 5.83
N ALA A 726 -35.58 15.85 4.57
CA ALA A 726 -34.98 16.77 3.61
C ALA A 726 -34.92 18.21 4.14
N ALA A 727 -36.00 18.72 4.72
CA ALA A 727 -36.03 20.06 5.31
C ALA A 727 -35.07 20.21 6.50
N GLU A 728 -34.92 19.16 7.32
CA GLU A 728 -33.96 19.15 8.42
C GLU A 728 -32.51 19.13 7.93
N VAL A 729 -32.21 18.24 6.96
CA VAL A 729 -30.91 18.18 6.29
C VAL A 729 -30.56 19.54 5.68
N GLN A 730 -31.47 20.12 4.90
CA GLN A 730 -31.30 21.43 4.29
C GLN A 730 -30.88 22.48 5.34
N SER A 731 -31.61 22.56 6.45
CA SER A 731 -31.34 23.52 7.52
C SER A 731 -29.96 23.31 8.16
N ARG A 732 -29.61 22.05 8.47
CA ARG A 732 -28.37 21.72 9.18
C ARG A 732 -27.14 21.84 8.28
N VAL A 733 -27.20 21.31 7.06
CA VAL A 733 -26.09 21.40 6.09
C VAL A 733 -25.88 22.84 5.62
N SER A 734 -26.95 23.63 5.40
CA SER A 734 -26.80 25.07 5.11
C SER A 734 -26.07 25.82 6.22
N THR A 735 -26.35 25.47 7.49
CA THR A 735 -25.66 26.07 8.64
C THR A 735 -24.19 25.68 8.66
N TYR A 736 -23.90 24.40 8.44
CA TYR A 736 -22.54 23.87 8.35
C TYR A 736 -21.72 24.57 7.25
N LEU A 737 -22.25 24.62 6.02
CA LEU A 737 -21.56 25.28 4.89
C LEU A 737 -21.28 26.77 5.17
N ALA A 738 -22.20 27.45 5.86
CA ALA A 738 -22.00 28.86 6.24
C ALA A 738 -20.93 29.06 7.32
N GLU A 739 -20.60 28.03 8.12
CA GLU A 739 -19.51 28.06 9.10
C GLU A 739 -18.14 27.75 8.47
N GLN A 740 -18.11 27.13 7.29
CA GLN A 740 -16.89 26.78 6.55
C GLN A 740 -16.40 27.88 5.58
N GLY A 741 -17.25 28.87 5.28
CA GLY A 741 -16.99 29.94 4.30
C GLY A 741 -16.34 31.20 4.86
#